data_AF-A0A1Y4GKI2-F1
#
_entry.id   AF-A0A1Y4GKI2-F1
#
_cell.length_a   1.000
_cell.length_b   1.000
_cell.length_c   1.000
_cell.angle_alpha   90.00
_cell.angle_beta   90.00
_cell.angle_gamma   90.00
#
_symmetry.space_group_name_H-M   'P 1'
#
loop_
_entity.id
_entity.type
_entity.pdbx_description
1 polymer ?
#
loop_
_entity_poly.entity_id
_entity_poly.type
_entity_poly.pdbx_seq_one_letter_code
_entity_poly.pdbx_strand_id
1 'polypeptide(L)'
;MINIALHGHFYQPPREDPWTGAVPRDYSAEPAHDWNERVCAECYTPNSCAKLLDADGRIRAVFNNYSKLSFDFGPTLHRWIEGNSPTLNSIIINSQERAMAQAYNHIIMPLASERDRLTQTVWGVEDFKYRYGREPKGMWLPECAVDTPTLETLASCGIEYVILAPFQCKAVVTEGGTVETPGGANLDVTRPYRCELPSGRSVTVLFYHAGIARDIAFGGLLDNGDAFKEAMVRAAAEGEDRILLAATDGESYGHHHKFGEMALARLFELAEEDRKVAMPSLDEFLEKNPPEARCIIVEKSSWSCAHGVERWRSDCGCRTGGEEGWNQKWRGPLRGAFDALAASVDELYESEVSKFGDPWRLRNEAIELYKCGLPQTEDERRKERAAFFAGRFEGVGEPETRRLSSLVEMQRMRMFMYTSCAWFFSDISGVEARQMLSFALRAAEIAEEISGRRDYVAPLMENLKKAKGNTKDYPDAASVVTKCIAPRAEYDELMEKEEYYAEHGVANGLEKMNEMRYGNNLAASLLESLDSDPAFRNVAYFSMEIGLKPEIPTYSGGLGVLAGDILKSAADIGVPMVGITLLYKKGYFAQKIDKNGRQTESPVEWDPREFMVQLPNRVTVTMNNRPVTVGVWAYKVLAGQSGHKLPILFLDTDLPENTPDDRQLTAELYGGDNRYRLCQELILGIGGLRILRDLGFRNIRTFHLNEGHAGFLTLELLREQGYADIEKVKNQVIFTTHTPVAAGHDFFSYDLINEVLGGNFAEILRQHVGGSGLSMTDLALKFSRYVNGVSHKHALVSREMFGDESIDWITNGVHSKTWTSPSFARVYDRHIPGWSNDPSRLMQALRIPDDEIWNAHQSAKMKLLAFVLEETGIELDPDVLTIGFARRAATYKRADLVFTDIKRLVEIGGGKIQFIFSGKAHPHDEPGKDMLQHIWRVSQELGTKLPVVFIENYNMGPAKLITAGVDLWLNTPIRPREASGTSGMKCVHNGVMNFSVLDGWWIEGCIEGKTGWAIGPEPTENGLVEYDEAKDAVDLYDKLENKIIPTYYDNRGEWIKMMKIAIAVNASYFNTHRVVHEYCEKAYGTVFRGH
;
A
#
# COMPACT_ATOMS: atom_id res chain seq x y z
N MET A 1 -0.69 32.28 -27.19
CA MET A 1 -1.29 31.13 -26.49
C MET A 1 -0.40 29.93 -26.76
N ILE A 2 -0.17 29.08 -25.77
CA ILE A 2 0.67 27.87 -25.85
C ILE A 2 -0.23 26.67 -25.56
N ASN A 3 -0.39 25.75 -26.51
CA ASN A 3 -1.14 24.52 -26.26
C ASN A 3 -0.19 23.38 -25.91
N ILE A 4 -0.49 22.64 -24.84
CA ILE A 4 0.25 21.43 -24.44
C ILE A 4 -0.71 20.25 -24.25
N ALA A 5 -0.23 19.05 -24.55
CA ALA A 5 -0.92 17.80 -24.27
C ALA A 5 0.08 16.73 -23.80
N LEU A 6 -0.36 15.93 -22.83
CA LEU A 6 0.33 14.73 -22.37
C LEU A 6 -0.56 13.54 -22.68
N HIS A 7 0.00 12.51 -23.30
CA HIS A 7 -0.67 11.27 -23.62
C HIS A 7 -0.08 10.12 -22.80
N GLY A 8 -0.90 9.51 -21.94
CA GLY A 8 -0.53 8.32 -21.16
C GLY A 8 -1.14 7.06 -21.77
N HIS A 9 -0.30 6.13 -22.21
CA HIS A 9 -0.72 4.82 -22.70
C HIS A 9 -0.78 3.83 -21.54
N PHE A 10 -1.99 3.45 -21.10
CA PHE A 10 -2.19 2.53 -19.98
C PHE A 10 -2.53 1.13 -20.48
N TYR A 11 -1.59 0.20 -20.36
CA TYR A 11 -1.76 -1.15 -20.91
C TYR A 11 -1.05 -2.20 -20.06
N GLN A 12 -1.76 -3.30 -19.79
CA GLN A 12 -1.19 -4.53 -19.26
C GLN A 12 -1.39 -5.66 -20.27
N PRO A 13 -0.40 -6.57 -20.42
CA PRO A 13 -0.60 -7.77 -21.24
C PRO A 13 -1.82 -8.55 -20.74
N PRO A 14 -2.54 -9.28 -21.61
CA PRO A 14 -3.56 -10.22 -21.15
C PRO A 14 -2.94 -11.20 -20.16
N ARG A 15 -3.48 -11.29 -18.96
CA ARG A 15 -2.97 -12.15 -17.86
C ARG A 15 -3.93 -13.28 -17.53
N GLU A 16 -5.08 -13.33 -18.20
CA GLU A 16 -6.07 -14.36 -18.02
C GLU A 16 -5.52 -15.72 -18.46
N ASP A 17 -5.73 -16.72 -17.63
CA ASP A 17 -5.50 -18.10 -18.01
C ASP A 17 -6.49 -18.49 -19.14
N PRO A 18 -6.03 -19.10 -20.25
CA PRO A 18 -6.88 -19.31 -21.41
C PRO A 18 -7.88 -20.47 -21.26
N TRP A 19 -7.79 -21.29 -20.22
CA TRP A 19 -8.77 -22.33 -19.92
C TRP A 19 -9.86 -21.79 -18.99
N THR A 20 -9.48 -21.05 -17.95
CA THR A 20 -10.42 -20.59 -16.92
C THR A 20 -10.97 -19.18 -17.18
N GLY A 21 -10.25 -18.35 -17.95
CA GLY A 21 -10.54 -16.93 -18.13
C GLY A 21 -10.26 -16.06 -16.90
N ALA A 22 -9.75 -16.63 -15.81
CA ALA A 22 -9.39 -15.90 -14.60
C ALA A 22 -7.92 -15.47 -14.64
N VAL A 23 -7.57 -14.37 -13.98
CA VAL A 23 -6.17 -13.99 -13.75
C VAL A 23 -5.66 -14.82 -12.56
N PRO A 24 -4.66 -15.71 -12.73
CA PRO A 24 -4.13 -16.49 -11.61
C PRO A 24 -3.28 -15.62 -10.69
N ARG A 25 -3.15 -16.03 -9.42
CA ARG A 25 -2.26 -15.36 -8.47
C ARG A 25 -0.81 -15.37 -8.98
N ASP A 26 -0.16 -14.22 -8.92
CA ASP A 26 1.26 -14.07 -9.24
C ASP A 26 2.03 -13.63 -7.98
N TYR A 27 2.83 -14.53 -7.41
CA TYR A 27 3.62 -14.26 -6.22
C TYR A 27 4.69 -13.17 -6.41
N SER A 28 5.05 -12.83 -7.65
CA SER A 28 5.94 -11.70 -7.91
C SER A 28 5.24 -10.35 -7.79
N ALA A 29 3.91 -10.34 -7.75
CA ALA A 29 3.09 -9.14 -7.59
C ALA A 29 2.66 -8.88 -6.14
N GLU A 30 3.18 -9.64 -5.16
CA GLU A 30 2.85 -9.41 -3.76
C GLU A 30 3.10 -7.90 -3.41
N PRO A 31 2.23 -7.33 -2.55
CA PRO A 31 1.28 -8.02 -1.68
C PRO A 31 -0.09 -8.19 -2.37
N ALA A 32 -0.21 -7.69 -3.60
CA ALA A 32 -1.39 -7.81 -4.43
C ALA A 32 -1.55 -9.25 -4.96
N HIS A 33 -2.76 -9.61 -5.35
CA HIS A 33 -3.06 -10.91 -5.94
C HIS A 33 -2.30 -11.13 -7.25
N ASP A 34 -2.24 -10.09 -8.08
CA ASP A 34 -1.59 -10.10 -9.39
C ASP A 34 -1.12 -8.69 -9.77
N TRP A 35 -0.36 -8.61 -10.86
CA TRP A 35 0.22 -7.35 -11.34
C TRP A 35 -0.83 -6.32 -11.80
N ASN A 36 -2.01 -6.73 -12.28
CA ASN A 36 -3.06 -5.76 -12.61
C ASN A 36 -3.55 -5.08 -11.34
N GLU A 37 -3.76 -5.84 -10.25
CA GLU A 37 -4.13 -5.28 -8.95
C GLU A 37 -3.02 -4.37 -8.39
N ARG A 38 -1.76 -4.80 -8.46
CA ARG A 38 -0.60 -4.03 -7.99
C ARG A 38 -0.49 -2.68 -8.70
N VAL A 39 -0.40 -2.69 -10.03
CA VAL A 39 -0.24 -1.46 -10.83
C VAL A 39 -1.47 -0.57 -10.73
N CYS A 40 -2.67 -1.17 -10.57
CA CYS A 40 -3.89 -0.39 -10.30
C CYS A 40 -3.82 0.38 -8.98
N ALA A 41 -3.27 -0.23 -7.92
CA ALA A 41 -3.10 0.42 -6.63
C ALA A 41 -1.95 1.46 -6.63
N GLU A 42 -0.87 1.18 -7.36
CA GLU A 42 0.33 2.02 -7.39
C GLU A 42 0.24 3.17 -8.43
N CYS A 43 -0.57 3.04 -9.48
CA CYS A 43 -0.61 4.01 -10.59
C CYS A 43 -2.03 4.41 -11.01
N TYR A 44 -2.88 3.46 -11.42
CA TYR A 44 -4.15 3.83 -12.07
C TYR A 44 -5.12 4.53 -11.12
N THR A 45 -5.28 4.00 -9.90
CA THR A 45 -6.13 4.60 -8.87
C THR A 45 -5.54 5.92 -8.35
N PRO A 46 -4.23 6.01 -8.00
CA PRO A 46 -3.63 7.28 -7.61
C PRO A 46 -3.82 8.42 -8.62
N ASN A 47 -3.74 8.16 -9.93
CA ASN A 47 -4.00 9.20 -10.94
C ASN A 47 -5.44 9.73 -10.94
N SER A 48 -6.41 8.97 -10.43
CA SER A 48 -7.79 9.42 -10.29
C SER A 48 -7.99 10.39 -9.11
N CYS A 49 -7.03 10.40 -8.17
CA CYS A 49 -7.11 11.14 -6.91
C CYS A 49 -5.72 11.56 -6.39
N ALA A 50 -4.90 12.14 -7.27
CA ALA A 50 -3.53 12.54 -6.98
C ALA A 50 -3.51 13.64 -5.91
N LYS A 51 -2.65 13.50 -4.91
CA LYS A 51 -2.58 14.43 -3.77
C LYS A 51 -1.66 15.60 -4.11
N LEU A 52 -2.12 16.82 -3.89
CA LEU A 52 -1.28 18.02 -3.92
C LEU A 52 -0.96 18.44 -2.49
N LEU A 53 0.33 18.51 -2.16
CA LEU A 53 0.78 18.88 -0.82
C LEU A 53 1.11 20.37 -0.74
N ASP A 54 0.94 20.97 0.44
CA ASP A 54 1.50 22.28 0.77
C ASP A 54 2.98 22.19 1.23
N ALA A 55 3.59 23.32 1.59
CA ALA A 55 4.98 23.39 2.03
C ALA A 55 5.25 22.60 3.33
N ASP A 56 4.21 22.33 4.13
CA ASP A 56 4.27 21.56 5.37
C ASP A 56 4.04 20.05 5.14
N GLY A 57 3.84 19.63 3.89
CA GLY A 57 3.54 18.24 3.53
C GLY A 57 2.08 17.83 3.78
N ARG A 58 1.17 18.77 4.05
CA ARG A 58 -0.27 18.47 4.22
C ARG A 58 -0.96 18.38 2.87
N ILE A 59 -1.94 17.51 2.75
CA ILE A 59 -2.78 17.44 1.53
C ILE A 59 -3.64 18.71 1.46
N ARG A 60 -3.31 19.61 0.54
CA ARG A 60 -4.09 20.82 0.23
C ARG A 60 -5.24 20.52 -0.72
N ALA A 61 -5.02 19.66 -1.72
CA ALA A 61 -6.01 19.34 -2.74
C ALA A 61 -5.84 17.91 -3.26
N VAL A 62 -6.89 17.40 -3.91
CA VAL A 62 -6.90 16.12 -4.62
C VAL A 62 -7.30 16.39 -6.07
N PHE A 63 -6.53 15.89 -7.02
CA PHE A 63 -6.65 16.18 -8.44
C PHE A 63 -6.90 14.89 -9.24
N ASN A 64 -7.87 14.92 -10.16
CA ASN A 64 -8.08 13.82 -11.12
C ASN A 64 -7.25 14.10 -12.38
N ASN A 65 -6.11 13.43 -12.53
CA ASN A 65 -5.22 13.62 -13.68
C ASN A 65 -5.89 13.26 -15.01
N TYR A 66 -6.78 12.26 -15.04
CA TYR A 66 -7.48 11.87 -16.27
C TYR A 66 -8.34 12.99 -16.84
N SER A 67 -8.76 13.97 -16.02
CA SER A 67 -9.54 15.12 -16.49
C SER A 67 -8.73 16.06 -17.42
N LYS A 68 -7.40 15.97 -17.41
CA LYS A 68 -6.47 16.81 -18.21
C LYS A 68 -5.54 16.01 -19.10
N LEU A 69 -5.20 14.79 -18.70
CA LEU A 69 -4.37 13.86 -19.46
C LEU A 69 -5.13 13.34 -20.69
N SER A 70 -4.50 13.32 -21.86
CA SER A 70 -4.96 12.46 -22.97
C SER A 70 -4.54 11.03 -22.66
N PHE A 71 -5.40 10.05 -22.91
CA PHE A 71 -5.08 8.68 -22.53
C PHE A 71 -5.74 7.67 -23.44
N ASP A 72 -5.15 6.49 -23.50
CA ASP A 72 -5.85 5.26 -23.86
C ASP A 72 -5.68 4.23 -22.73
N PHE A 73 -6.73 3.46 -22.47
CA PHE A 73 -6.65 2.26 -21.66
C PHE A 73 -6.85 1.07 -22.58
N GLY A 74 -5.87 0.16 -22.60
CA GLY A 74 -5.95 -1.04 -23.41
C GLY A 74 -7.20 -1.86 -23.09
N PRO A 75 -7.95 -2.38 -24.09
CA PRO A 75 -9.24 -3.03 -23.86
C PRO A 75 -9.23 -4.17 -22.85
N THR A 76 -8.17 -4.99 -22.82
CA THR A 76 -8.03 -6.07 -21.84
C THR A 76 -7.85 -5.55 -20.41
N LEU A 77 -7.04 -4.50 -20.23
CA LEU A 77 -6.89 -3.83 -18.95
C LEU A 77 -8.18 -3.13 -18.52
N HIS A 78 -8.85 -2.41 -19.43
CA HIS A 78 -10.06 -1.69 -19.09
C HIS A 78 -11.23 -2.64 -18.77
N ARG A 79 -11.33 -3.78 -19.47
CA ARG A 79 -12.23 -4.89 -19.10
C ARG A 79 -11.95 -5.37 -17.67
N TRP A 80 -10.68 -5.57 -17.30
CA TRP A 80 -10.32 -5.94 -15.93
C TRP A 80 -10.69 -4.83 -14.92
N ILE A 81 -10.44 -3.55 -15.24
CA ILE A 81 -10.80 -2.40 -14.39
C ILE A 81 -12.31 -2.32 -14.18
N GLU A 82 -13.13 -2.57 -15.20
CA GLU A 82 -14.58 -2.56 -15.10
C GLU A 82 -15.10 -3.61 -14.10
N GLY A 83 -14.54 -4.82 -14.13
CA GLY A 83 -14.89 -5.90 -13.20
C GLY A 83 -14.34 -5.74 -11.78
N ASN A 84 -13.17 -5.12 -11.62
CA ASN A 84 -12.41 -5.13 -10.36
C ASN A 84 -12.28 -3.76 -9.68
N SER A 85 -12.41 -2.65 -10.41
CA SER A 85 -12.36 -1.28 -9.87
C SER A 85 -13.43 -0.35 -10.46
N PRO A 86 -14.73 -0.55 -10.12
CA PRO A 86 -15.83 0.25 -10.65
C PRO A 86 -15.71 1.78 -10.46
N THR A 87 -15.09 2.24 -9.38
CA THR A 87 -14.88 3.68 -9.13
C THR A 87 -13.86 4.26 -10.08
N LEU A 88 -12.72 3.60 -10.27
CA LEU A 88 -11.73 4.01 -11.26
C LEU A 88 -12.35 4.00 -12.67
N ASN A 89 -13.07 2.94 -13.02
CA ASN A 89 -13.81 2.84 -14.29
C ASN A 89 -14.73 4.06 -14.51
N SER A 90 -15.51 4.43 -13.49
CA SER A 90 -16.41 5.59 -13.56
C SER A 90 -15.65 6.90 -13.77
N ILE A 91 -14.50 7.10 -13.12
CA ILE A 91 -13.69 8.32 -13.27
C ILE A 91 -13.07 8.40 -14.67
N ILE A 92 -12.59 7.27 -15.20
CA ILE A 92 -12.05 7.17 -16.56
C ILE A 92 -13.14 7.50 -17.58
N ILE A 93 -14.33 6.90 -17.45
CA ILE A 93 -15.48 7.14 -18.34
C ILE A 93 -15.93 8.60 -18.25
N ASN A 94 -15.95 9.20 -17.05
CA ASN A 94 -16.29 10.62 -16.89
C ASN A 94 -15.22 11.57 -17.46
N SER A 95 -14.02 11.06 -17.80
CA SER A 95 -12.94 11.81 -18.44
C SER A 95 -12.84 11.54 -19.96
N GLN A 96 -13.92 10.99 -20.55
CA GLN A 96 -13.95 10.47 -21.93
C GLN A 96 -13.57 11.46 -23.05
N GLU A 97 -13.67 12.77 -22.81
CA GLU A 97 -13.35 13.80 -23.82
C GLU A 97 -11.87 13.76 -24.26
N ARG A 98 -11.02 13.10 -23.48
CA ARG A 98 -9.58 12.97 -23.71
C ARG A 98 -9.13 11.54 -24.04
N ALA A 99 -10.08 10.61 -24.08
CA ALA A 99 -9.84 9.20 -24.35
C ALA A 99 -9.58 8.95 -25.85
N MET A 100 -8.67 8.02 -26.13
CA MET A 100 -8.33 7.50 -27.45
C MET A 100 -8.58 5.98 -27.48
N ALA A 101 -8.98 5.42 -28.62
CA ALA A 101 -9.09 3.97 -28.76
C ALA A 101 -7.71 3.30 -28.83
N GLN A 102 -7.64 1.99 -28.67
CA GLN A 102 -6.44 1.19 -28.88
C GLN A 102 -6.79 -0.04 -29.72
N ALA A 103 -5.87 -0.52 -30.55
CA ALA A 103 -6.02 -1.85 -31.15
C ALA A 103 -6.14 -2.93 -30.06
N TYR A 104 -7.11 -3.84 -30.20
CA TYR A 104 -7.68 -4.57 -29.05
C TYR A 104 -6.70 -5.36 -28.19
N ASN A 105 -5.91 -6.28 -28.77
CA ASN A 105 -5.02 -7.16 -28.00
C ASN A 105 -3.52 -6.81 -28.13
N HIS A 106 -3.21 -5.57 -28.51
CA HIS A 106 -1.84 -5.07 -28.62
C HIS A 106 -0.94 -5.85 -29.60
N ILE A 107 -1.50 -6.33 -30.72
CA ILE A 107 -0.73 -6.94 -31.81
C ILE A 107 -0.01 -5.87 -32.65
N ILE A 108 1.19 -6.19 -33.12
CA ILE A 108 1.96 -5.31 -34.01
C ILE A 108 1.32 -5.28 -35.40
N MET A 109 0.53 -4.24 -35.63
CA MET A 109 -0.34 -4.08 -36.81
C MET A 109 0.39 -4.27 -38.15
N PRO A 110 1.60 -3.72 -38.39
CA PRO A 110 2.32 -3.92 -39.67
C PRO A 110 2.75 -5.37 -39.94
N LEU A 111 2.73 -6.24 -38.93
CA LEU A 111 3.03 -7.66 -39.04
C LEU A 111 1.76 -8.53 -39.01
N ALA A 112 0.60 -7.95 -38.73
CA ALA A 112 -0.66 -8.68 -38.72
C ALA A 112 -1.17 -8.90 -40.15
N SER A 113 -1.93 -9.98 -40.36
CA SER A 113 -2.63 -10.18 -41.63
C SER A 113 -3.64 -9.05 -41.87
N GLU A 114 -4.10 -8.86 -43.11
CA GLU A 114 -5.14 -7.89 -43.42
C GLU A 114 -6.42 -8.11 -42.59
N ARG A 115 -6.85 -9.37 -42.49
CA ARG A 115 -8.01 -9.77 -41.68
C ARG A 115 -7.80 -9.45 -40.20
N ASP A 116 -6.61 -9.73 -39.65
CA ASP A 116 -6.33 -9.47 -38.24
C ASP A 116 -6.24 -7.97 -37.95
N ARG A 117 -5.61 -7.18 -38.82
CA ARG A 117 -5.62 -5.70 -38.69
C ARG A 117 -7.03 -5.15 -38.64
N LEU A 118 -7.90 -5.62 -39.54
CA LEU A 118 -9.30 -5.19 -39.56
C LEU A 118 -10.01 -5.56 -38.26
N THR A 119 -9.92 -6.82 -37.83
CA THR A 119 -10.55 -7.28 -36.58
C THR A 119 -10.06 -6.48 -35.36
N GLN A 120 -8.76 -6.22 -35.27
CA GLN A 120 -8.17 -5.49 -34.13
C GLN A 120 -8.59 -4.02 -34.09
N THR A 121 -8.77 -3.41 -35.26
CA THR A 121 -9.28 -2.05 -35.39
C THR A 121 -10.75 -2.02 -35.00
N VAL A 122 -11.58 -2.91 -35.57
CA VAL A 122 -13.02 -2.99 -35.27
C VAL A 122 -13.26 -3.28 -33.80
N TRP A 123 -12.56 -4.24 -33.22
CA TRP A 123 -12.70 -4.58 -31.80
C TRP A 123 -12.28 -3.42 -30.89
N GLY A 124 -11.20 -2.71 -31.23
CA GLY A 124 -10.79 -1.51 -30.50
C GLY A 124 -11.83 -0.38 -30.57
N VAL A 125 -12.44 -0.19 -31.75
CA VAL A 125 -13.50 0.80 -31.97
C VAL A 125 -14.77 0.45 -31.19
N GLU A 126 -15.21 -0.81 -31.23
CA GLU A 126 -16.43 -1.24 -30.54
C GLU A 126 -16.25 -1.33 -29.01
N ASP A 127 -15.07 -1.70 -28.51
CA ASP A 127 -14.75 -1.59 -27.08
C ASP A 127 -14.80 -0.13 -26.62
N PHE A 128 -14.20 0.80 -27.39
CA PHE A 128 -14.26 2.22 -27.07
C PHE A 128 -15.71 2.75 -27.02
N LYS A 129 -16.55 2.38 -27.99
CA LYS A 129 -17.98 2.77 -28.00
C LYS A 129 -18.72 2.23 -26.78
N TYR A 130 -18.48 0.98 -26.42
CA TYR A 130 -19.11 0.37 -25.26
C TYR A 130 -18.79 1.12 -23.98
N ARG A 131 -17.54 1.57 -23.81
CA ARG A 131 -17.08 2.25 -22.60
C ARG A 131 -17.50 3.71 -22.52
N TYR A 132 -17.37 4.43 -23.64
CA TYR A 132 -17.49 5.89 -23.64
C TYR A 132 -18.77 6.40 -24.32
N GLY A 133 -19.50 5.54 -25.05
CA GLY A 133 -20.76 5.92 -25.70
C GLY A 133 -20.61 6.84 -26.92
N ARG A 134 -19.41 6.96 -27.49
CA ARG A 134 -19.11 7.76 -28.69
C ARG A 134 -18.15 7.03 -29.64
N GLU A 135 -18.11 7.47 -30.89
CA GLU A 135 -17.11 7.02 -31.87
C GLU A 135 -15.71 7.57 -31.49
N PRO A 136 -14.64 6.74 -31.56
CA PRO A 136 -13.28 7.23 -31.38
C PRO A 136 -12.80 7.95 -32.63
N LYS A 137 -12.18 9.12 -32.45
CA LYS A 137 -11.48 9.83 -33.54
C LYS A 137 -10.03 9.40 -33.70
N GLY A 138 -9.40 9.03 -32.60
CA GLY A 138 -8.00 8.62 -32.55
C GLY A 138 -7.84 7.15 -32.15
N MET A 139 -6.79 6.50 -32.64
CA MET A 139 -6.39 5.18 -32.16
C MET A 139 -4.89 5.08 -31.85
N TRP A 140 -4.56 4.65 -30.63
CA TRP A 140 -3.22 4.24 -30.25
C TRP A 140 -2.86 2.92 -30.93
N LEU A 141 -1.74 2.94 -31.65
CA LEU A 141 -1.17 1.77 -32.30
C LEU A 141 -0.24 1.06 -31.31
N PRO A 142 -0.32 -0.26 -31.14
CA PRO A 142 0.61 -1.04 -30.36
C PRO A 142 2.06 -0.71 -30.74
N GLU A 143 2.82 -0.18 -29.79
CA GLU A 143 4.21 0.24 -29.98
C GLU A 143 4.40 1.36 -31.02
N CYS A 144 3.36 2.17 -31.23
CA CYS A 144 3.21 3.10 -32.34
C CYS A 144 3.60 2.46 -33.69
N ALA A 145 3.42 1.14 -33.83
CA ALA A 145 3.90 0.42 -35.00
C ALA A 145 3.00 0.70 -36.21
N VAL A 146 3.58 1.23 -37.28
CA VAL A 146 2.82 1.78 -38.41
C VAL A 146 3.40 1.40 -39.77
N ASP A 147 2.50 1.23 -40.72
CA ASP A 147 2.75 1.13 -42.16
C ASP A 147 1.51 1.65 -42.91
N THR A 148 1.63 1.89 -44.21
CA THR A 148 0.51 2.41 -45.02
C THR A 148 -0.75 1.52 -44.91
N PRO A 149 -0.68 0.18 -45.03
CA PRO A 149 -1.89 -0.62 -44.94
C PRO A 149 -2.53 -0.69 -43.53
N THR A 150 -1.76 -0.47 -42.45
CA THR A 150 -2.34 -0.20 -41.13
C THR A 150 -3.17 1.08 -41.13
N LEU A 151 -2.63 2.19 -41.65
CA LEU A 151 -3.37 3.47 -41.73
C LEU A 151 -4.61 3.39 -42.63
N GLU A 152 -4.55 2.64 -43.72
CA GLU A 152 -5.72 2.35 -44.58
C GLU A 152 -6.83 1.64 -43.82
N THR A 153 -6.47 0.65 -43.01
CA THR A 153 -7.43 -0.10 -42.21
C THR A 153 -8.08 0.82 -41.17
N LEU A 154 -7.28 1.61 -40.45
CA LEU A 154 -7.76 2.60 -39.49
C LEU A 154 -8.74 3.59 -40.14
N ALA A 155 -8.35 4.19 -41.25
CA ALA A 155 -9.18 5.16 -41.97
C ALA A 155 -10.48 4.53 -42.50
N SER A 156 -10.45 3.25 -42.88
CA SER A 156 -11.66 2.53 -43.31
C SER A 156 -12.66 2.29 -42.17
N CYS A 157 -12.17 2.29 -40.92
CA CYS A 157 -12.98 2.14 -39.71
C CYS A 157 -13.35 3.47 -39.05
N GLY A 158 -13.09 4.61 -39.71
CA GLY A 158 -13.47 5.93 -39.20
C GLY A 158 -12.46 6.58 -38.24
N ILE A 159 -11.26 6.00 -38.07
CA ILE A 159 -10.20 6.64 -37.29
C ILE A 159 -9.57 7.78 -38.11
N GLU A 160 -9.54 8.97 -37.51
CA GLU A 160 -9.11 10.22 -38.12
C GLU A 160 -7.65 10.57 -37.80
N TYR A 161 -7.11 10.14 -36.65
CA TYR A 161 -5.73 10.45 -36.26
C TYR A 161 -4.99 9.37 -35.45
N VAL A 162 -3.66 9.44 -35.48
CA VAL A 162 -2.73 8.60 -34.71
C VAL A 162 -1.59 9.45 -34.10
N ILE A 163 -0.95 8.92 -33.06
CA ILE A 163 0.26 9.50 -32.46
C ILE A 163 1.47 8.65 -32.87
N LEU A 164 2.53 9.29 -33.38
CA LEU A 164 3.77 8.62 -33.81
C LEU A 164 5.02 9.30 -33.27
N ALA A 165 6.14 8.59 -33.26
CA ALA A 165 7.45 9.17 -32.93
C ALA A 165 8.01 10.01 -34.08
N PRO A 166 8.79 11.08 -33.82
CA PRO A 166 9.32 11.96 -34.87
C PRO A 166 10.13 11.24 -35.94
N PHE A 167 10.90 10.21 -35.56
CA PHE A 167 11.70 9.43 -36.50
C PHE A 167 10.88 8.51 -37.42
N GLN A 168 9.58 8.37 -37.16
CA GLN A 168 8.65 7.65 -38.04
C GLN A 168 8.11 8.56 -39.15
N CYS A 169 8.47 9.85 -39.16
CA CYS A 169 8.30 10.72 -40.32
C CYS A 169 9.50 10.53 -41.27
N LYS A 170 9.23 10.15 -42.52
CA LYS A 170 10.25 10.07 -43.57
C LYS A 170 10.53 11.44 -44.18
N ALA A 171 9.45 12.18 -44.49
CA ALA A 171 9.53 13.49 -45.08
C ALA A 171 8.23 14.27 -44.89
N VAL A 172 8.31 15.61 -44.94
CA VAL A 172 7.16 16.51 -45.02
C VAL A 172 7.05 17.11 -46.41
N VAL A 173 5.83 17.27 -46.92
CA VAL A 173 5.57 17.87 -48.24
C VAL A 173 5.07 19.30 -48.05
N THR A 174 5.85 20.25 -48.53
CA THR A 174 5.58 21.70 -48.44
C THR A 174 5.32 22.30 -49.82
N GLU A 175 4.90 23.56 -49.89
CA GLU A 175 4.79 24.31 -51.16
C GLU A 175 6.13 24.37 -51.92
N GLY A 176 7.26 24.36 -51.20
CA GLY A 176 8.61 24.37 -51.78
C GLY A 176 9.16 22.99 -52.18
N GLY A 177 8.38 21.92 -52.00
CA GLY A 177 8.79 20.53 -52.29
C GLY A 177 8.85 19.64 -51.04
N THR A 178 9.37 18.42 -51.23
CA THR A 178 9.51 17.41 -50.18
C THR A 178 10.79 17.63 -49.38
N VAL A 179 10.67 17.76 -48.06
CA VAL A 179 11.79 17.92 -47.12
C VAL A 179 11.93 16.64 -46.31
N GLU A 180 13.09 15.97 -46.40
CA GLU A 180 13.35 14.76 -45.62
C GLU A 180 13.58 15.06 -44.13
N THR A 181 13.15 14.12 -43.28
CA THR A 181 13.19 14.24 -41.82
C THR A 181 14.00 13.11 -41.16
N PRO A 182 15.30 12.97 -41.48
CA PRO A 182 16.11 11.85 -40.99
C PRO A 182 16.18 11.84 -39.46
N GLY A 183 15.74 10.74 -38.84
CA GLY A 183 15.67 10.61 -37.38
C GLY A 183 14.73 11.62 -36.71
N GLY A 184 13.82 12.24 -37.45
CA GLY A 184 12.93 13.30 -36.97
C GLY A 184 13.52 14.71 -37.04
N ALA A 185 14.74 14.89 -37.56
CA ALA A 185 15.29 16.22 -37.79
C ALA A 185 14.43 17.02 -38.81
N ASN A 186 14.41 18.35 -38.71
CA ASN A 186 13.60 19.24 -39.57
C ASN A 186 12.07 19.03 -39.50
N LEU A 187 11.58 18.19 -38.58
CA LEU A 187 10.16 18.02 -38.32
C LEU A 187 9.72 18.97 -37.20
N ASP A 188 8.75 19.82 -37.50
CA ASP A 188 8.08 20.62 -36.48
C ASP A 188 7.00 19.75 -35.81
N VAL A 189 7.35 19.14 -34.67
CA VAL A 189 6.49 18.24 -33.90
C VAL A 189 5.31 18.95 -33.22
N THR A 190 5.23 20.28 -33.32
CA THR A 190 4.11 21.05 -32.76
C THR A 190 2.93 21.20 -33.74
N ARG A 191 3.04 20.64 -34.95
CA ARG A 191 1.97 20.66 -35.97
C ARG A 191 1.33 19.28 -36.16
N PRO A 192 0.03 19.22 -36.48
CA PRO A 192 -0.57 18.04 -37.09
C PRO A 192 -0.19 17.94 -38.58
N TYR A 193 0.01 16.72 -39.07
CA TYR A 193 0.32 16.46 -40.48
C TYR A 193 -0.68 15.49 -41.10
N ARG A 194 -1.07 15.73 -42.35
CA ARG A 194 -1.94 14.84 -43.12
C ARG A 194 -1.09 13.78 -43.83
N CYS A 195 -1.36 12.50 -43.54
CA CYS A 195 -0.83 11.37 -44.31
C CYS A 195 -1.88 10.97 -45.36
N GLU A 196 -1.58 11.18 -46.64
CA GLU A 196 -2.43 10.75 -47.76
C GLU A 196 -2.24 9.25 -48.01
N LEU A 197 -3.34 8.54 -48.24
CA LEU A 197 -3.35 7.08 -48.40
C LEU A 197 -3.71 6.68 -49.84
N PRO A 198 -3.24 5.52 -50.33
CA PRO A 198 -3.54 5.03 -51.68
C PRO A 198 -5.03 5.00 -52.07
N SER A 199 -5.94 4.79 -51.12
CA SER A 199 -7.39 4.76 -51.34
C SER A 199 -8.02 6.15 -51.55
N GLY A 200 -7.25 7.23 -51.39
CA GLY A 200 -7.73 8.61 -51.38
C GLY A 200 -8.23 9.08 -50.01
N ARG A 201 -8.24 8.19 -49.00
CA ARG A 201 -8.41 8.59 -47.59
C ARG A 201 -7.17 9.29 -47.06
N SER A 202 -7.29 9.90 -45.88
CA SER A 202 -6.15 10.45 -45.17
C SER A 202 -6.31 10.26 -43.67
N VAL A 203 -5.19 10.13 -42.96
CA VAL A 203 -5.13 10.10 -41.50
C VAL A 203 -4.23 11.23 -41.02
N THR A 204 -4.63 11.92 -39.96
CA THR A 204 -3.82 12.95 -39.31
C THR A 204 -2.79 12.29 -38.40
N VAL A 205 -1.54 12.73 -38.48
CA VAL A 205 -0.44 12.25 -37.64
C VAL A 205 -0.01 13.38 -36.72
N LEU A 206 -0.06 13.12 -35.42
CA LEU A 206 0.54 13.95 -34.39
C LEU A 206 1.88 13.31 -33.99
N PHE A 207 2.97 14.08 -34.06
CA PHE A 207 4.27 13.61 -33.63
C PHE A 207 4.55 14.08 -32.20
N TYR A 208 4.85 13.17 -31.28
CA TYR A 208 5.18 13.56 -29.91
C TYR A 208 6.62 14.11 -29.79
N HIS A 209 6.88 14.90 -28.77
CA HIS A 209 8.18 15.48 -28.49
C HIS A 209 9.09 14.48 -27.75
N ALA A 210 9.99 13.83 -28.50
CA ALA A 210 10.82 12.73 -28.01
C ALA A 210 11.71 13.08 -26.80
N GLY A 211 12.24 14.31 -26.74
CA GLY A 211 13.08 14.75 -25.62
C GLY A 211 12.30 14.79 -24.30
N ILE A 212 11.07 15.29 -24.33
CA ILE A 212 10.23 15.39 -23.13
C ILE A 212 9.74 14.00 -22.72
N ALA A 213 9.29 13.19 -23.67
CA ALA A 213 8.88 11.81 -23.39
C ALA A 213 10.01 10.99 -22.74
N ARG A 214 11.25 11.14 -23.23
CA ARG A 214 12.43 10.50 -22.62
C ARG A 214 12.70 11.04 -21.21
N ASP A 215 12.60 12.34 -21.01
CA ASP A 215 12.93 12.96 -19.73
C ASP A 215 11.84 12.68 -18.65
N ILE A 216 10.59 12.41 -19.06
CA ILE A 216 9.54 11.84 -18.20
C ILE A 216 9.92 10.41 -17.79
N ALA A 217 10.28 9.56 -18.76
CA ALA A 217 10.55 8.15 -18.50
C ALA A 217 11.86 7.90 -17.73
N PHE A 218 12.90 8.72 -17.98
CA PHE A 218 14.26 8.45 -17.50
C PHE A 218 15.04 9.68 -17.00
N GLY A 219 14.49 10.89 -17.12
CA GLY A 219 15.23 12.15 -16.89
C GLY A 219 14.85 12.93 -15.62
N GLY A 220 14.02 12.35 -14.74
CA GLY A 220 13.66 12.95 -13.44
C GLY A 220 12.61 14.07 -13.52
N LEU A 221 11.93 14.27 -14.66
CA LEU A 221 10.86 15.29 -14.74
C LEU A 221 9.71 15.03 -13.77
N LEU A 222 9.51 13.77 -13.38
CA LEU A 222 8.47 13.38 -12.42
C LEU A 222 8.86 13.62 -10.95
N ASP A 223 10.09 14.07 -10.67
CA ASP A 223 10.52 14.41 -9.31
C ASP A 223 9.98 15.78 -8.87
N ASN A 224 9.57 16.63 -9.82
CA ASN A 224 9.13 18.00 -9.55
C ASN A 224 8.15 18.53 -10.62
N GLY A 225 6.88 18.73 -10.24
CA GLY A 225 5.83 19.19 -11.16
C GLY A 225 6.02 20.62 -11.69
N ASP A 226 6.68 21.51 -10.95
CA ASP A 226 6.96 22.88 -11.38
C ASP A 226 7.99 22.87 -12.51
N ALA A 227 9.10 22.15 -12.31
CA ALA A 227 10.13 21.94 -13.34
C ALA A 227 9.55 21.22 -14.57
N PHE A 228 8.63 20.29 -14.35
CA PHE A 228 7.94 19.60 -15.43
C PHE A 228 7.09 20.55 -16.28
N LYS A 229 6.27 21.41 -15.65
CA LYS A 229 5.48 22.43 -16.35
C LYS A 229 6.38 23.36 -17.16
N GLU A 230 7.47 23.82 -16.57
CA GLU A 230 8.42 24.69 -17.28
C GLU A 230 9.06 24.00 -18.48
N ALA A 231 9.43 22.72 -18.36
CA ALA A 231 10.00 21.96 -19.46
C ALA A 231 9.02 21.86 -20.64
N MET A 232 7.74 21.59 -20.35
CA MET A 232 6.67 21.58 -21.37
C MET A 232 6.52 22.95 -22.04
N VAL A 233 6.41 24.03 -21.26
CA VAL A 233 6.24 25.38 -21.82
C VAL A 233 7.45 25.83 -22.64
N ARG A 234 8.67 25.51 -22.20
CA ARG A 234 9.91 25.84 -22.94
C ARG A 234 10.03 25.10 -24.27
N ALA A 235 9.55 23.86 -24.33
CA ALA A 235 9.60 23.05 -25.55
C ALA A 235 8.47 23.38 -26.53
N ALA A 236 7.41 24.05 -26.08
CA ALA A 236 6.26 24.39 -26.90
C ALA A 236 6.51 25.62 -27.79
N ALA A 237 5.78 25.68 -28.90
CA ALA A 237 5.74 26.85 -29.78
C ALA A 237 4.48 27.68 -29.52
N GLU A 238 4.58 29.01 -29.60
CA GLU A 238 3.41 29.89 -29.53
C GLU A 238 2.60 29.83 -30.83
N GLY A 239 1.27 29.74 -30.71
CA GLY A 239 0.34 29.70 -31.84
C GLY A 239 -0.93 28.93 -31.50
N GLU A 240 -2.09 29.37 -32.01
CA GLU A 240 -3.35 28.64 -31.84
C GLU A 240 -3.40 27.36 -32.69
N ASP A 241 -2.64 27.32 -33.79
CA ASP A 241 -2.47 26.21 -34.73
C ASP A 241 -1.41 25.19 -34.28
N ARG A 242 -0.90 25.30 -33.05
CA ARG A 242 0.24 24.51 -32.56
C ARG A 242 -0.01 23.88 -31.21
N ILE A 243 0.44 22.64 -31.03
CA ILE A 243 0.33 21.87 -29.79
C ILE A 243 1.59 21.06 -29.52
N LEU A 244 2.18 21.23 -28.35
CA LEU A 244 3.24 20.33 -27.89
C LEU A 244 2.63 19.08 -27.28
N LEU A 245 2.82 17.93 -27.93
CA LEU A 245 2.40 16.63 -27.41
C LEU A 245 3.59 15.86 -26.83
N ALA A 246 3.47 15.31 -25.63
CA ALA A 246 4.36 14.27 -25.13
C ALA A 246 3.56 12.96 -24.95
N ALA A 247 4.11 11.82 -25.36
CA ALA A 247 3.46 10.52 -25.22
C ALA A 247 4.40 9.54 -24.50
N THR A 248 3.91 8.86 -23.47
CA THR A 248 4.69 7.95 -22.63
C THR A 248 3.87 6.75 -22.21
N ASP A 249 4.57 5.74 -21.70
CA ASP A 249 3.95 4.71 -20.87
C ASP A 249 3.23 5.37 -19.68
N GLY A 250 1.94 5.11 -19.55
CA GLY A 250 1.08 5.65 -18.50
C GLY A 250 1.48 5.18 -17.11
N GLU A 251 2.15 4.03 -16.99
CA GLU A 251 2.67 3.51 -15.72
C GLU A 251 3.83 4.33 -15.16
N SER A 252 4.38 5.26 -15.96
CA SER A 252 5.34 6.26 -15.50
C SER A 252 4.77 7.16 -14.39
N TYR A 253 3.46 7.44 -14.42
CA TYR A 253 2.81 8.35 -13.48
C TYR A 253 2.41 7.64 -12.18
N GLY A 254 3.29 6.83 -11.59
CA GLY A 254 3.07 6.17 -10.30
C GLY A 254 3.84 4.87 -10.10
N HIS A 255 3.70 3.89 -11.01
CA HIS A 255 4.28 2.55 -10.85
C HIS A 255 5.80 2.55 -11.11
N HIS A 256 6.24 3.09 -12.25
CA HIS A 256 7.67 3.18 -12.57
C HIS A 256 8.36 4.31 -11.79
N HIS A 257 7.64 5.39 -11.50
CA HIS A 257 8.11 6.52 -10.70
C HIS A 257 7.10 6.80 -9.59
N LYS A 258 7.47 6.41 -8.36
CA LYS A 258 6.64 6.61 -7.18
C LYS A 258 6.29 8.08 -7.03
N PHE A 259 5.01 8.39 -6.82
CA PHE A 259 4.46 9.75 -6.73
C PHE A 259 4.47 10.55 -8.04
N GLY A 260 4.74 9.91 -9.19
CA GLY A 260 4.69 10.57 -10.50
C GLY A 260 3.32 11.17 -10.83
N GLU A 261 2.24 10.62 -10.29
CA GLU A 261 0.89 11.18 -10.38
C GLU A 261 0.78 12.56 -9.70
N MET A 262 1.53 12.79 -8.63
CA MET A 262 1.53 14.06 -7.89
C MET A 262 2.27 15.15 -8.67
N ALA A 263 3.40 14.81 -9.30
CA ALA A 263 4.10 15.73 -10.19
C ALA A 263 3.24 16.11 -11.41
N LEU A 264 2.52 15.13 -11.97
CA LEU A 264 1.57 15.37 -13.05
C LEU A 264 0.41 16.27 -12.61
N ALA A 265 -0.16 16.04 -11.43
CA ALA A 265 -1.21 16.89 -10.85
C ALA A 265 -0.72 18.33 -10.65
N ARG A 266 0.51 18.50 -10.15
CA ARG A 266 1.10 19.81 -9.92
C ARG A 266 1.35 20.56 -11.23
N LEU A 267 1.80 19.87 -12.28
CA LEU A 267 1.90 20.43 -13.61
C LEU A 267 0.54 20.95 -14.12
N PHE A 268 -0.52 20.15 -13.97
CA PHE A 268 -1.85 20.54 -14.45
C PHE A 268 -2.41 21.71 -13.67
N GLU A 269 -2.27 21.73 -12.34
CA GLU A 269 -2.65 22.88 -11.52
C GLU A 269 -1.97 24.18 -12.00
N LEU A 270 -0.65 24.13 -12.17
CA LEU A 270 0.12 25.30 -12.62
C LEU A 270 -0.23 25.73 -14.05
N ALA A 271 -0.57 24.78 -14.92
CA ALA A 271 -0.98 25.07 -16.28
C ALA A 271 -2.38 25.72 -16.33
N GLU A 272 -3.29 25.38 -15.41
CA GLU A 272 -4.61 26.01 -15.31
C GLU A 272 -4.53 27.47 -14.81
N GLU A 273 -3.58 27.77 -13.93
CA GLU A 273 -3.37 29.12 -13.41
C GLU A 273 -2.69 30.04 -14.44
N ASP A 274 -1.93 29.48 -15.38
CA ASP A 274 -1.21 30.23 -16.41
C ASP A 274 -2.10 30.57 -17.61
N ARG A 275 -2.58 31.81 -17.67
CA ARG A 275 -3.44 32.33 -18.76
C ARG A 275 -2.82 32.25 -20.16
N LYS A 276 -1.52 31.98 -20.29
CA LYS A 276 -0.86 31.80 -21.59
C LYS A 276 -0.90 30.35 -22.08
N VAL A 277 -1.16 29.40 -21.18
CA VAL A 277 -1.15 27.95 -21.46
C VAL A 277 -2.58 27.42 -21.58
N ALA A 278 -2.80 26.55 -22.54
CA ALA A 278 -4.05 25.83 -22.76
C ALA A 278 -3.77 24.33 -22.87
N MET A 279 -4.73 23.53 -22.44
CA MET A 279 -4.66 22.05 -22.48
C MET A 279 -5.90 21.48 -23.19
N PRO A 280 -6.11 21.78 -24.48
CA PRO A 280 -7.25 21.24 -25.22
C PRO A 280 -7.16 19.69 -25.28
N SER A 281 -8.30 19.02 -25.48
CA SER A 281 -8.23 17.62 -25.90
C SER A 281 -7.67 17.54 -27.33
N LEU A 282 -7.10 16.40 -27.72
CA LEU A 282 -6.59 16.23 -29.08
C LEU A 282 -7.72 16.35 -30.11
N ASP A 283 -8.89 15.80 -29.80
CA ASP A 283 -10.11 15.90 -30.62
C ASP A 283 -10.50 17.38 -30.83
N GLU A 284 -10.57 18.17 -29.75
CA GLU A 284 -10.92 19.60 -29.81
C GLU A 284 -9.88 20.41 -30.59
N PHE A 285 -8.59 20.13 -30.37
CA PHE A 285 -7.51 20.84 -31.06
C PHE A 285 -7.55 20.58 -32.56
N LEU A 286 -7.74 19.33 -32.99
CA LEU A 286 -7.77 18.95 -34.41
C LEU A 286 -9.03 19.44 -35.13
N GLU A 287 -10.17 19.55 -34.44
CA GLU A 287 -11.38 20.16 -35.01
C GLU A 287 -11.17 21.64 -35.37
N LYS A 288 -10.45 22.38 -34.51
CA LYS A 288 -10.16 23.80 -34.72
C LYS A 288 -8.99 24.02 -35.70
N ASN A 289 -8.04 23.10 -35.71
CA ASN A 289 -6.77 23.23 -36.44
C ASN A 289 -6.53 21.99 -37.34
N PRO A 290 -7.27 21.83 -38.45
CA PRO A 290 -7.06 20.73 -39.37
C PRO A 290 -5.65 20.78 -40.00
N PRO A 291 -5.02 19.64 -40.33
CA PRO A 291 -3.67 19.62 -40.86
C PRO A 291 -3.60 20.25 -42.26
N GLU A 292 -2.79 21.30 -42.36
CA GLU A 292 -2.43 21.99 -43.62
C GLU A 292 -1.20 21.34 -44.29
N ALA A 293 -0.26 20.85 -43.47
CA ALA A 293 0.97 20.22 -43.95
C ALA A 293 0.76 18.71 -44.16
N ARG A 294 1.53 18.13 -45.08
CA ARG A 294 1.47 16.69 -45.37
C ARG A 294 2.75 15.99 -44.92
N CYS A 295 2.64 14.74 -44.51
CA CYS A 295 3.79 13.89 -44.17
C CYS A 295 3.78 12.57 -44.95
N ILE A 296 4.96 12.00 -45.11
CA ILE A 296 5.21 10.64 -45.58
C ILE A 296 5.79 9.87 -44.41
N ILE A 297 5.18 8.75 -44.03
CA ILE A 297 5.66 7.92 -42.92
C ILE A 297 6.83 7.02 -43.35
N VAL A 298 7.59 6.55 -42.36
CA VAL A 298 8.53 5.43 -42.53
C VAL A 298 7.74 4.13 -42.44
N GLU A 299 7.73 3.36 -43.52
CA GLU A 299 7.04 2.07 -43.59
C GLU A 299 7.61 1.06 -42.58
N LYS A 300 6.73 0.26 -41.96
CA LYS A 300 7.07 -0.80 -41.01
C LYS A 300 7.98 -0.30 -39.89
N SER A 301 7.66 0.87 -39.34
CA SER A 301 8.36 1.50 -38.23
C SER A 301 7.63 1.27 -36.91
N SER A 302 8.32 1.42 -35.77
CA SER A 302 7.75 1.41 -34.41
C SER A 302 8.54 2.35 -33.50
N TRP A 303 7.95 2.80 -32.40
CA TRP A 303 8.64 3.70 -31.46
C TRP A 303 9.70 3.00 -30.61
N SER A 304 9.58 1.69 -30.38
CA SER A 304 10.36 0.93 -29.40
C SER A 304 11.44 0.07 -30.05
N CYS A 305 11.54 0.05 -31.37
CA CYS A 305 12.61 -0.62 -32.10
C CYS A 305 13.19 0.28 -33.19
N ALA A 306 14.46 0.67 -33.04
CA ALA A 306 15.20 1.44 -34.03
C ALA A 306 15.34 0.72 -35.38
N HIS A 307 15.12 -0.60 -35.41
CA HIS A 307 15.12 -1.42 -36.61
C HIS A 307 13.72 -1.61 -37.22
N GLY A 308 12.75 -0.74 -36.89
CA GLY A 308 11.39 -0.82 -37.42
C GLY A 308 10.52 -1.82 -36.64
N VAL A 309 10.03 -2.88 -37.28
CA VAL A 309 9.22 -3.93 -36.62
C VAL A 309 9.99 -5.22 -36.34
N GLU A 310 11.32 -5.18 -36.48
CA GLU A 310 12.17 -6.37 -36.39
C GLU A 310 12.19 -7.01 -34.99
N ARG A 311 11.92 -6.25 -33.91
CA ARG A 311 11.81 -6.78 -32.54
C ARG A 311 10.82 -7.95 -32.43
N TRP A 312 9.79 -8.01 -33.27
CA TRP A 312 8.73 -9.04 -33.20
C TRP A 312 8.87 -10.15 -34.24
N ARG A 313 10.00 -10.22 -34.95
CA ARG A 313 10.24 -11.27 -35.95
C ARG A 313 11.70 -11.70 -36.15
N SER A 314 12.68 -10.94 -35.69
CA SER A 314 14.10 -11.24 -35.94
C SER A 314 15.01 -10.89 -34.76
N ASP A 315 16.27 -11.36 -34.85
CA ASP A 315 17.34 -11.09 -33.90
C ASP A 315 17.94 -9.69 -34.16
N CYS A 316 17.16 -8.64 -33.89
CA CYS A 316 17.57 -7.26 -34.11
C CYS A 316 18.43 -6.68 -32.98
N GLY A 317 18.77 -7.50 -31.96
CA GLY A 317 19.52 -7.08 -30.78
C GLY A 317 18.75 -6.22 -29.76
N CYS A 318 17.57 -5.69 -30.10
CA CYS A 318 16.73 -4.96 -29.16
C CYS A 318 16.11 -5.93 -28.13
N ARG A 319 16.48 -5.77 -26.84
CA ARG A 319 16.05 -6.65 -25.74
C ARG A 319 16.10 -5.96 -24.38
N THR A 320 15.39 -6.54 -23.42
CA THR A 320 15.45 -6.17 -21.99
C THR A 320 15.88 -7.39 -21.18
N GLY A 321 16.84 -7.21 -20.25
CA GLY A 321 17.42 -8.28 -19.42
C GLY A 321 18.38 -9.21 -20.18
N GLY A 322 18.83 -10.29 -19.53
CA GLY A 322 19.64 -11.36 -20.12
C GLY A 322 21.15 -11.29 -19.82
N GLU A 323 21.85 -12.40 -20.08
CA GLU A 323 23.28 -12.56 -19.80
C GLU A 323 24.15 -12.40 -21.06
N GLU A 324 25.47 -12.36 -20.84
CA GLU A 324 26.44 -12.40 -21.92
C GLU A 324 26.25 -13.66 -22.79
N GLY A 325 26.21 -13.49 -24.11
CA GLY A 325 26.00 -14.59 -25.07
C GLY A 325 24.54 -14.94 -25.39
N TRP A 326 23.54 -14.39 -24.69
CA TRP A 326 22.14 -14.57 -25.05
C TRP A 326 21.82 -13.89 -26.39
N ASN A 327 20.81 -14.38 -27.12
CA ASN A 327 20.39 -13.85 -28.42
C ASN A 327 18.87 -13.98 -28.64
N GLN A 328 18.35 -13.31 -29.67
CA GLN A 328 16.92 -13.26 -29.97
C GLN A 328 16.56 -14.06 -31.24
N LYS A 329 17.40 -15.03 -31.62
CA LYS A 329 17.18 -15.87 -32.81
C LYS A 329 15.94 -16.76 -32.70
N TRP A 330 15.42 -16.96 -31.49
CA TRP A 330 14.16 -17.69 -31.26
C TRP A 330 12.94 -17.01 -31.85
N ARG A 331 12.96 -15.68 -32.04
CA ARG A 331 11.81 -14.90 -32.50
C ARG A 331 11.31 -15.33 -33.88
N GLY A 332 12.20 -15.47 -34.86
CA GLY A 332 11.83 -15.88 -36.21
C GLY A 332 11.14 -17.25 -36.27
N PRO A 333 11.75 -18.31 -35.73
CA PRO A 333 11.12 -19.63 -35.64
C PRO A 333 9.83 -19.65 -34.82
N LEU A 334 9.74 -18.90 -33.72
CA LEU A 334 8.51 -18.79 -32.93
C LEU A 334 7.38 -18.17 -33.76
N ARG A 335 7.68 -17.07 -34.46
CA ARG A 335 6.72 -16.42 -35.35
C ARG A 335 6.25 -17.37 -36.45
N GLY A 336 7.18 -18.11 -37.06
CA GLY A 336 6.84 -19.13 -38.05
C GLY A 336 5.96 -20.27 -37.50
N ALA A 337 6.15 -20.66 -36.24
CA ALA A 337 5.28 -21.64 -35.59
C ALA A 337 3.86 -21.11 -35.41
N PHE A 338 3.73 -19.86 -34.97
CA PHE A 338 2.45 -19.18 -34.83
C PHE A 338 1.76 -18.95 -36.17
N ASP A 339 2.48 -18.52 -37.20
CA ASP A 339 1.93 -18.29 -38.54
C ASP A 339 1.39 -19.60 -39.15
N ALA A 340 2.09 -20.73 -38.92
CA ALA A 340 1.65 -22.05 -39.37
C ALA A 340 0.39 -22.55 -38.63
N LEU A 341 0.33 -22.35 -37.31
CA LEU A 341 -0.87 -22.67 -36.52
C LEU A 341 -2.05 -21.80 -36.96
N ALA A 342 -1.82 -20.49 -37.08
CA ALA A 342 -2.81 -19.51 -37.53
C ALA A 342 -3.42 -19.90 -38.88
N ALA A 343 -2.61 -20.24 -39.88
CA ALA A 343 -3.12 -20.67 -41.18
C ALA A 343 -4.03 -21.91 -41.09
N SER A 344 -3.66 -22.89 -40.26
CA SER A 344 -4.44 -24.13 -40.08
C SER A 344 -5.74 -23.89 -39.32
N VAL A 345 -5.71 -23.03 -38.29
CA VAL A 345 -6.87 -22.63 -37.49
C VAL A 345 -7.83 -21.76 -38.31
N ASP A 346 -7.30 -20.87 -39.14
CA ASP A 346 -8.08 -20.00 -40.03
C ASP A 346 -8.79 -20.84 -41.12
N GLU A 347 -8.14 -21.86 -41.67
CA GLU A 347 -8.77 -22.83 -42.61
C GLU A 347 -9.94 -23.57 -41.95
N LEU A 348 -9.75 -24.09 -40.73
CA LEU A 348 -10.80 -24.76 -39.98
C LEU A 348 -11.98 -23.81 -39.71
N TYR A 349 -11.69 -22.61 -39.22
CA TYR A 349 -12.70 -21.60 -38.91
C TYR A 349 -13.54 -21.22 -40.14
N GLU A 350 -12.87 -20.94 -41.26
CA GLU A 350 -13.51 -20.60 -42.53
C GLU A 350 -14.38 -21.75 -43.03
N SER A 351 -13.89 -23.00 -42.97
CA SER A 351 -14.66 -24.18 -43.39
C SER A 351 -15.90 -24.46 -42.53
N GLU A 352 -15.82 -24.23 -41.22
CA GLU A 352 -16.88 -24.56 -40.28
C GLU A 352 -17.95 -23.47 -40.19
N VAL A 353 -17.55 -22.20 -40.13
CA VAL A 353 -18.48 -21.08 -40.01
C VAL A 353 -19.16 -20.74 -41.33
N SER A 354 -18.51 -20.99 -42.49
CA SER A 354 -19.15 -20.80 -43.81
C SER A 354 -20.40 -21.65 -44.04
N LYS A 355 -20.62 -22.67 -43.20
CA LYS A 355 -21.86 -23.46 -43.19
C LYS A 355 -23.07 -22.67 -42.66
N PHE A 356 -22.82 -21.59 -41.91
CA PHE A 356 -23.83 -20.75 -41.27
C PHE A 356 -23.90 -19.35 -41.89
N GLY A 357 -22.76 -18.77 -42.28
CA GLY A 357 -22.71 -17.47 -42.95
C GLY A 357 -21.28 -16.95 -43.11
N ASP A 358 -21.09 -15.62 -43.16
CA ASP A 358 -19.77 -15.03 -43.36
C ASP A 358 -18.87 -15.20 -42.11
N PRO A 359 -17.78 -16.00 -42.19
CA PRO A 359 -16.88 -16.24 -41.07
C PRO A 359 -16.21 -14.97 -40.55
N TRP A 360 -15.73 -14.12 -41.46
CA TRP A 360 -14.92 -12.97 -41.08
C TRP A 360 -15.77 -11.84 -40.53
N ARG A 361 -17.01 -11.72 -41.01
CA ARG A 361 -18.02 -10.87 -40.38
C ARG A 361 -18.33 -11.34 -38.95
N LEU A 362 -18.57 -12.64 -38.74
CA LEU A 362 -18.84 -13.18 -37.40
C LEU A 362 -17.67 -12.89 -36.43
N ARG A 363 -16.43 -13.10 -36.89
CA ARG A 363 -15.22 -12.81 -36.10
C ARG A 363 -15.13 -11.34 -35.70
N ASN A 364 -15.44 -10.41 -36.62
CA ASN A 364 -15.43 -8.98 -36.33
C ASN A 364 -16.52 -8.59 -35.33
N GLU A 365 -17.73 -9.17 -35.45
CA GLU A 365 -18.85 -8.88 -34.54
C GLU A 365 -18.73 -9.56 -33.17
N ALA A 366 -17.83 -10.55 -33.03
CA ALA A 366 -17.67 -11.32 -31.79
C ALA A 366 -17.19 -10.50 -30.57
N ILE A 367 -16.68 -9.28 -30.77
CA ILE A 367 -16.34 -8.35 -29.69
C ILE A 367 -17.50 -8.13 -28.72
N GLU A 368 -18.75 -8.23 -29.17
CA GLU A 368 -19.94 -8.18 -28.31
C GLU A 368 -19.86 -9.16 -27.14
N LEU A 369 -19.26 -10.34 -27.35
CA LEU A 369 -19.11 -11.39 -26.34
C LEU A 369 -17.94 -11.13 -25.36
N TYR A 370 -17.08 -10.16 -25.64
CA TYR A 370 -15.78 -9.98 -24.96
C TYR A 370 -15.51 -8.55 -24.46
N LYS A 371 -16.40 -7.59 -24.70
CA LYS A 371 -16.22 -6.20 -24.24
C LYS A 371 -16.60 -5.96 -22.77
N CYS A 372 -17.62 -6.68 -22.28
CA CYS A 372 -18.12 -6.56 -20.91
C CYS A 372 -17.16 -7.17 -19.88
N GLY A 373 -16.66 -6.37 -18.94
CA GLY A 373 -15.82 -6.80 -17.83
C GLY A 373 -16.55 -7.19 -16.55
N LEU A 374 -17.88 -6.99 -16.49
CA LEU A 374 -18.66 -7.29 -15.30
C LEU A 374 -18.74 -8.81 -15.05
N PRO A 375 -18.74 -9.25 -13.78
CA PRO A 375 -18.94 -10.66 -13.45
C PRO A 375 -20.30 -11.15 -13.95
N GLN A 376 -20.29 -12.26 -14.69
CA GLN A 376 -21.50 -12.94 -15.17
C GLN A 376 -21.53 -14.36 -14.63
N THR A 377 -22.73 -14.87 -14.39
CA THR A 377 -22.98 -16.29 -14.14
C THR A 377 -22.85 -17.10 -15.44
N GLU A 378 -22.69 -18.41 -15.33
CA GLU A 378 -22.61 -19.28 -16.51
C GLU A 378 -23.93 -19.29 -17.32
N ASP A 379 -25.07 -19.19 -16.63
CA ASP A 379 -26.38 -19.10 -17.31
C ASP A 379 -26.55 -17.78 -18.07
N GLU A 380 -26.07 -16.66 -17.52
CA GLU A 380 -26.05 -15.37 -18.23
C GLU A 380 -25.17 -15.43 -19.47
N ARG A 381 -23.95 -15.96 -19.36
CA ARG A 381 -23.05 -16.16 -20.53
C ARG A 381 -23.69 -17.06 -21.58
N ARG A 382 -24.35 -18.14 -21.16
CA ARG A 382 -25.03 -19.06 -22.06
C ARG A 382 -26.17 -18.38 -22.82
N LYS A 383 -26.99 -17.60 -22.12
CA LYS A 383 -28.10 -16.83 -22.71
C LYS A 383 -27.60 -15.75 -23.66
N GLU A 384 -26.56 -15.02 -23.27
CA GLU A 384 -25.93 -13.99 -24.10
C GLU A 384 -25.39 -14.58 -25.41
N ARG A 385 -24.63 -15.68 -25.33
CA ARG A 385 -24.12 -16.38 -26.53
C ARG A 385 -25.26 -16.89 -27.41
N ALA A 386 -26.27 -17.52 -26.83
CA ALA A 386 -27.43 -18.00 -27.59
C ALA A 386 -28.14 -16.84 -28.31
N ALA A 387 -28.37 -15.71 -27.64
CA ALA A 387 -28.97 -14.53 -28.23
C ALA A 387 -28.08 -13.92 -29.34
N PHE A 388 -26.77 -13.86 -29.12
CA PHE A 388 -25.80 -13.35 -30.09
C PHE A 388 -25.83 -14.12 -31.41
N PHE A 389 -25.83 -15.46 -31.38
CA PHE A 389 -25.86 -16.27 -32.58
C PHE A 389 -27.25 -16.34 -33.22
N ALA A 390 -28.33 -16.43 -32.43
CA ALA A 390 -29.70 -16.41 -32.93
C ALA A 390 -30.04 -15.11 -33.68
N GLY A 391 -29.44 -13.98 -33.27
CA GLY A 391 -29.57 -12.70 -33.98
C GLY A 391 -28.83 -12.62 -35.32
N ARG A 392 -27.96 -13.60 -35.63
CA ARG A 392 -27.07 -13.60 -36.82
C ARG A 392 -27.36 -14.71 -37.79
N PHE A 393 -27.86 -15.84 -37.30
CA PHE A 393 -28.06 -17.06 -38.09
C PHE A 393 -29.43 -17.67 -37.80
N GLU A 394 -30.12 -18.13 -38.84
CA GLU A 394 -31.38 -18.85 -38.70
C GLU A 394 -31.13 -20.32 -38.33
N GLY A 395 -31.98 -20.90 -37.48
CA GLY A 395 -31.96 -22.33 -37.17
C GLY A 395 -30.81 -22.81 -36.27
N VAL A 396 -30.11 -21.90 -35.58
CA VAL A 396 -29.05 -22.24 -34.62
C VAL A 396 -29.65 -22.71 -33.30
N GLY A 397 -29.49 -23.99 -32.98
CA GLY A 397 -29.84 -24.58 -31.69
C GLY A 397 -28.70 -24.51 -30.68
N GLU A 398 -28.88 -25.15 -29.52
CA GLU A 398 -27.87 -25.25 -28.47
C GLU A 398 -26.58 -25.97 -28.91
N PRO A 399 -26.62 -27.09 -29.68
CA PRO A 399 -25.41 -27.72 -30.20
C PRO A 399 -24.61 -26.81 -31.15
N GLU A 400 -25.30 -26.13 -32.07
CA GLU A 400 -24.68 -25.20 -33.02
C GLU A 400 -24.10 -23.98 -32.29
N THR A 401 -24.81 -23.45 -31.29
CA THR A 401 -24.35 -22.34 -30.43
C THR A 401 -23.04 -22.70 -29.72
N ARG A 402 -22.94 -23.90 -29.14
CA ARG A 402 -21.70 -24.36 -28.48
C ARG A 402 -20.55 -24.49 -29.46
N ARG A 403 -20.81 -25.05 -30.65
CA ARG A 403 -19.79 -25.20 -31.70
C ARG A 403 -19.30 -23.84 -32.21
N LEU A 404 -20.20 -22.90 -32.52
CA LEU A 404 -19.88 -21.54 -32.94
C LEU A 404 -19.15 -20.76 -31.86
N SER A 405 -19.53 -20.91 -30.59
CA SER A 405 -18.82 -20.31 -29.45
C SER A 405 -17.37 -20.78 -29.38
N SER A 406 -17.13 -22.08 -29.57
CA SER A 406 -15.79 -22.68 -29.56
C SER A 406 -14.95 -22.18 -30.74
N LEU A 407 -15.55 -22.07 -31.93
CA LEU A 407 -14.90 -21.53 -33.13
C LEU A 407 -14.46 -20.07 -32.96
N VAL A 408 -15.31 -19.23 -32.35
CA VAL A 408 -14.98 -17.83 -32.07
C VAL A 408 -13.91 -17.72 -30.98
N GLU A 409 -13.97 -18.55 -29.94
CA GLU A 409 -12.96 -18.58 -28.88
C GLU A 409 -11.59 -19.03 -29.42
N MET A 410 -11.56 -20.04 -30.29
CA MET A 410 -10.37 -20.48 -31.01
C MET A 410 -9.70 -19.34 -31.77
N GLN A 411 -10.49 -18.53 -32.49
CA GLN A 411 -9.99 -17.35 -33.20
C GLN A 411 -9.47 -16.27 -32.25
N ARG A 412 -10.12 -16.06 -31.10
CA ARG A 412 -9.64 -15.15 -30.06
C ARG A 412 -8.27 -15.57 -29.53
N MET A 413 -8.12 -16.85 -29.12
CA MET A 413 -6.86 -17.43 -28.65
C MET A 413 -5.75 -17.28 -29.70
N ARG A 414 -6.05 -17.62 -30.96
CA ARG A 414 -5.14 -17.50 -32.10
C ARG A 414 -4.68 -16.05 -32.34
N MET A 415 -5.51 -15.04 -32.04
CA MET A 415 -5.05 -13.64 -32.14
C MET A 415 -4.19 -13.24 -30.92
N PHE A 416 -4.51 -13.73 -29.72
CA PHE A 416 -3.82 -13.38 -28.47
C PHE A 416 -2.38 -13.90 -28.39
N MET A 417 -2.03 -14.97 -29.12
CA MET A 417 -0.64 -15.45 -29.19
C MET A 417 0.33 -14.44 -29.85
N TYR A 418 -0.17 -13.39 -30.52
CA TYR A 418 0.65 -12.36 -31.17
C TYR A 418 0.85 -11.07 -30.35
N THR A 419 0.45 -11.06 -29.08
CA THR A 419 0.61 -9.90 -28.20
C THR A 419 2.07 -9.42 -28.14
N SER A 420 2.30 -8.11 -28.24
CA SER A 420 3.63 -7.49 -28.40
C SER A 420 4.61 -7.74 -27.23
N CYS A 421 4.13 -7.75 -25.98
CA CYS A 421 4.94 -7.78 -24.75
C CYS A 421 5.89 -8.98 -24.69
N ALA A 422 5.42 -10.13 -25.14
CA ALA A 422 6.14 -11.39 -25.08
C ALA A 422 7.42 -11.42 -25.93
N TRP A 423 7.64 -10.44 -26.80
CA TRP A 423 8.82 -10.33 -27.65
C TRP A 423 9.89 -9.41 -27.06
N PHE A 424 9.64 -8.71 -25.96
CA PHE A 424 10.57 -7.72 -25.39
C PHE A 424 11.76 -8.33 -24.65
N PHE A 425 11.54 -9.42 -23.92
CA PHE A 425 12.53 -10.03 -23.05
C PHE A 425 13.57 -10.86 -23.80
N SER A 426 14.71 -11.09 -23.16
CA SER A 426 15.83 -11.77 -23.80
C SER A 426 15.60 -13.27 -24.03
N ASP A 427 14.69 -13.92 -23.30
CA ASP A 427 14.46 -15.37 -23.39
C ASP A 427 12.97 -15.75 -23.53
N ILE A 428 12.73 -16.87 -24.22
CA ILE A 428 11.41 -17.43 -24.51
C ILE A 428 10.70 -18.02 -23.28
N SER A 429 11.42 -18.18 -22.16
CA SER A 429 10.84 -18.64 -20.89
C SER A 429 10.34 -17.51 -19.98
N GLY A 430 10.34 -16.25 -20.45
CA GLY A 430 9.73 -15.11 -19.74
C GLY A 430 8.22 -15.29 -19.49
N VAL A 431 7.66 -14.55 -18.54
CA VAL A 431 6.26 -14.70 -18.10
C VAL A 431 5.28 -14.41 -19.24
N GLU A 432 5.50 -13.32 -19.96
CA GLU A 432 4.69 -12.90 -21.11
C GLU A 432 4.83 -13.87 -22.28
N ALA A 433 6.03 -14.43 -22.48
CA ALA A 433 6.28 -15.45 -23.49
C ALA A 433 5.56 -16.77 -23.17
N ARG A 434 5.48 -17.17 -21.90
CA ARG A 434 4.67 -18.32 -21.46
C ARG A 434 3.19 -18.11 -21.75
N GLN A 435 2.70 -16.89 -21.55
CA GLN A 435 1.30 -16.55 -21.79
C GLN A 435 0.91 -16.61 -23.27
N MET A 436 1.74 -16.14 -24.21
CA MET A 436 1.43 -16.34 -25.64
C MET A 436 1.44 -17.82 -26.03
N LEU A 437 2.32 -18.61 -25.42
CA LEU A 437 2.43 -20.04 -25.69
C LEU A 437 1.20 -20.80 -25.16
N SER A 438 0.62 -20.37 -24.04
CA SER A 438 -0.64 -20.94 -23.54
C SER A 438 -1.81 -20.59 -24.47
N PHE A 439 -1.89 -19.36 -24.99
CA PHE A 439 -2.88 -18.99 -26.00
C PHE A 439 -2.73 -19.81 -27.30
N ALA A 440 -1.50 -20.04 -27.76
CA ALA A 440 -1.24 -20.88 -28.93
C ALA A 440 -1.65 -22.34 -28.69
N LEU A 441 -1.33 -22.90 -27.52
CA LEU A 441 -1.73 -24.26 -27.15
C LEU A 441 -3.26 -24.38 -27.08
N ARG A 442 -3.94 -23.44 -26.40
CA ARG A 442 -5.40 -23.45 -26.28
C ARG A 442 -6.09 -23.36 -27.64
N ALA A 443 -5.58 -22.52 -28.55
CA ALA A 443 -6.10 -22.45 -29.91
C ALA A 443 -5.99 -23.79 -30.66
N ALA A 444 -4.88 -24.52 -30.49
CA ALA A 444 -4.67 -25.83 -31.09
C ALA A 444 -5.59 -26.90 -30.48
N GLU A 445 -5.75 -26.94 -29.16
CA GLU A 445 -6.65 -27.86 -28.46
C GLU A 445 -8.10 -27.69 -28.92
N ILE A 446 -8.61 -26.45 -28.93
CA ILE A 446 -9.97 -26.17 -29.39
C ILE A 446 -10.14 -26.59 -30.87
N ALA A 447 -9.12 -26.40 -31.71
CA ALA A 447 -9.14 -26.83 -33.10
C ALA A 447 -9.21 -28.37 -33.24
N GLU A 448 -8.47 -29.10 -32.41
CA GLU A 448 -8.53 -30.56 -32.33
C GLU A 448 -9.91 -31.04 -31.91
N GLU A 449 -10.47 -30.48 -30.83
CA GLU A 449 -11.81 -30.79 -30.32
C GLU A 449 -12.89 -30.60 -31.40
N ILE A 450 -12.84 -29.47 -32.13
CA ILE A 450 -13.83 -29.15 -33.18
C ILE A 450 -13.68 -30.07 -34.40
N SER A 451 -12.44 -30.39 -34.79
CA SER A 451 -12.16 -31.22 -35.96
C SER A 451 -12.42 -32.71 -35.70
N GLY A 452 -12.24 -33.15 -34.44
CA GLY A 452 -12.39 -34.53 -33.97
C GLY A 452 -11.44 -35.55 -34.59
N ARG A 453 -10.54 -35.15 -35.51
CA ARG A 453 -9.70 -36.07 -36.31
C ARG A 453 -8.33 -35.51 -36.72
N ARG A 454 -8.18 -34.19 -36.87
CA ARG A 454 -6.93 -33.57 -37.32
C ARG A 454 -6.15 -33.09 -36.10
N ASP A 455 -4.89 -33.47 -36.04
CA ASP A 455 -3.94 -33.05 -35.00
C ASP A 455 -3.40 -31.64 -35.31
N TYR A 456 -3.46 -30.76 -34.32
CA TYR A 456 -2.95 -29.39 -34.36
C TYR A 456 -1.85 -29.16 -33.31
N VAL A 457 -1.86 -29.89 -32.20
CA VAL A 457 -0.91 -29.75 -31.10
C VAL A 457 0.45 -30.33 -31.49
N ALA A 458 0.52 -31.52 -32.10
CA ALA A 458 1.81 -32.11 -32.46
C ALA A 458 2.56 -31.29 -33.54
N PRO A 459 1.93 -30.80 -34.63
CA PRO A 459 2.57 -29.88 -35.55
C PRO A 459 3.02 -28.57 -34.90
N LEU A 460 2.23 -28.02 -33.97
CA LEU A 460 2.61 -26.84 -33.19
C LEU A 460 3.88 -27.13 -32.39
N MET A 461 3.89 -28.21 -31.59
CA MET A 461 5.03 -28.59 -30.75
C MET A 461 6.29 -28.86 -31.57
N GLU A 462 6.18 -29.46 -32.75
CA GLU A 462 7.32 -29.68 -33.63
C GLU A 462 7.90 -28.37 -34.19
N ASN A 463 7.05 -27.40 -34.52
CA ASN A 463 7.51 -26.08 -34.92
C ASN A 463 8.11 -25.29 -33.75
N LEU A 464 7.53 -25.38 -32.55
CA LEU A 464 8.04 -24.73 -31.34
C LEU A 464 9.44 -25.22 -30.93
N LYS A 465 9.81 -26.48 -31.22
CA LYS A 465 11.19 -26.97 -31.01
C LYS A 465 12.25 -26.20 -31.81
N LYS A 466 11.87 -25.52 -32.89
CA LYS A 466 12.80 -24.73 -33.72
C LYS A 466 13.16 -23.39 -33.07
N ALA A 467 12.32 -22.88 -32.16
CA ALA A 467 12.56 -21.66 -31.41
C ALA A 467 13.44 -21.96 -30.19
N LYS A 468 14.77 -21.89 -30.38
CA LYS A 468 15.78 -22.23 -29.35
C LYS A 468 15.93 -21.14 -28.29
N GLY A 469 15.62 -21.48 -27.04
CA GLY A 469 15.80 -20.61 -25.88
C GLY A 469 17.28 -20.43 -25.52
N ASN A 470 17.54 -19.52 -24.58
CA ASN A 470 18.89 -19.17 -24.10
C ASN A 470 19.27 -19.93 -22.82
N THR A 471 18.33 -20.63 -22.18
CA THR A 471 18.58 -21.34 -20.92
C THR A 471 18.68 -22.85 -21.11
N LYS A 472 19.44 -23.53 -20.25
CA LYS A 472 19.53 -25.00 -20.27
C LYS A 472 18.24 -25.68 -19.79
N ASP A 473 17.52 -25.03 -18.88
CA ASP A 473 16.27 -25.55 -18.34
C ASP A 473 15.13 -25.46 -19.36
N TYR A 474 15.18 -24.46 -20.24
CA TYR A 474 14.22 -24.26 -21.32
C TYR A 474 14.93 -24.14 -22.68
N PRO A 475 15.45 -25.26 -23.22
CA PRO A 475 16.23 -25.25 -24.46
C PRO A 475 15.45 -24.80 -25.70
N ASP A 476 14.12 -24.86 -25.67
CA ASP A 476 13.23 -24.37 -26.74
C ASP A 476 11.81 -24.07 -26.25
N ALA A 477 11.02 -23.42 -27.09
CA ALA A 477 9.63 -23.06 -26.78
C ALA A 477 8.76 -24.28 -26.43
N ALA A 478 8.98 -25.42 -27.09
CA ALA A 478 8.25 -26.65 -26.80
C ALA A 478 8.53 -27.13 -25.37
N SER A 479 9.78 -27.03 -24.91
CA SER A 479 10.12 -27.36 -23.52
C SER A 479 9.45 -26.42 -22.49
N VAL A 480 9.23 -25.15 -22.84
CA VAL A 480 8.48 -24.21 -21.99
C VAL A 480 7.02 -24.67 -21.88
N VAL A 481 6.39 -25.01 -23.00
CA VAL A 481 5.01 -25.54 -23.00
C VAL A 481 4.91 -26.79 -22.12
N THR A 482 5.78 -27.78 -22.34
CA THR A 482 5.71 -29.05 -21.60
C THR A 482 6.03 -28.91 -20.11
N LYS A 483 6.94 -28.01 -19.72
CA LYS A 483 7.39 -27.89 -18.33
C LYS A 483 6.59 -26.87 -17.50
N CYS A 484 6.01 -25.85 -18.14
CA CYS A 484 5.39 -24.74 -17.43
C CYS A 484 3.88 -24.60 -17.70
N ILE A 485 3.38 -25.14 -18.81
CA ILE A 485 1.99 -24.93 -19.27
C ILE A 485 1.18 -26.23 -19.17
N ALA A 486 1.63 -27.31 -19.80
CA ALA A 486 0.94 -28.60 -19.80
C ALA A 486 0.68 -29.21 -18.40
N PRO A 487 1.57 -29.09 -17.40
CA PRO A 487 1.30 -29.60 -16.04
C PRO A 487 0.21 -28.84 -15.28
N ARG A 488 -0.21 -27.66 -15.77
CA ARG A 488 -1.36 -26.92 -15.20
C ARG A 488 -2.69 -27.39 -15.79
N ALA A 489 -2.72 -27.80 -17.07
CA ALA A 489 -3.95 -28.28 -17.73
C ALA A 489 -4.45 -29.63 -17.18
N GLU A 490 -3.55 -30.52 -16.73
CA GLU A 490 -3.94 -31.79 -16.07
C GLU A 490 -4.53 -31.58 -14.66
N TYR A 491 -4.31 -30.43 -14.04
CA TYR A 491 -4.83 -30.12 -12.69
C TYR A 491 -6.35 -29.85 -12.72
N ASP A 492 -6.87 -29.27 -13.80
CA ASP A 492 -8.30 -28.95 -13.95
C ASP A 492 -9.14 -30.18 -14.34
N GLU A 493 -8.60 -31.10 -15.15
CA GLU A 493 -9.23 -32.41 -15.42
C GLU A 493 -9.33 -33.30 -14.16
N LEU A 494 -8.46 -33.08 -13.17
CA LEU A 494 -8.50 -33.79 -11.89
C LEU A 494 -9.58 -33.22 -10.96
N MET A 495 -9.85 -31.91 -11.02
CA MET A 495 -10.91 -31.26 -10.25
C MET A 495 -12.32 -31.64 -10.75
N GLU A 496 -12.53 -31.79 -12.07
CA GLU A 496 -13.81 -32.31 -12.60
C GLU A 496 -14.05 -33.79 -12.24
N LYS A 497 -12.99 -34.58 -12.05
CA LYS A 497 -13.10 -35.97 -11.60
C LYS A 497 -13.43 -36.09 -10.11
N GLU A 498 -13.22 -35.06 -9.29
CA GLU A 498 -13.59 -35.09 -7.87
C GLU A 498 -15.11 -35.12 -7.65
N GLU A 499 -15.92 -34.51 -8.52
CA GLU A 499 -17.39 -34.62 -8.45
C GLU A 499 -17.89 -36.05 -8.73
N TYR A 500 -17.20 -36.79 -9.60
CA TYR A 500 -17.53 -38.20 -9.89
C TYR A 500 -17.26 -39.13 -8.70
N TYR A 501 -16.20 -38.86 -7.93
CA TYR A 501 -15.84 -39.67 -6.74
C TYR A 501 -16.62 -39.27 -5.47
N ALA A 502 -17.11 -38.03 -5.38
CA ALA A 502 -17.99 -37.57 -4.31
C ALA A 502 -19.36 -38.28 -4.32
N GLU A 503 -19.91 -38.62 -5.49
CA GLU A 503 -21.18 -39.36 -5.61
C GLU A 503 -21.08 -40.87 -5.32
N HIS A 504 -19.89 -41.47 -5.43
CA HIS A 504 -19.73 -42.94 -5.41
C HIS A 504 -19.02 -43.51 -4.17
N GLY A 505 -18.73 -42.70 -3.16
CA GLY A 505 -18.46 -43.18 -1.80
C GLY A 505 -17.24 -44.09 -1.63
N VAL A 506 -16.21 -43.96 -2.46
CA VAL A 506 -14.95 -44.72 -2.30
C VAL A 506 -13.88 -43.82 -1.66
N ALA A 507 -13.94 -43.72 -0.33
CA ALA A 507 -12.87 -43.13 0.47
C ALA A 507 -11.75 -44.14 0.69
N ASN A 508 -10.58 -43.92 0.06
CA ASN A 508 -9.22 -44.21 0.56
C ASN A 508 -8.22 -44.44 -0.58
N GLY A 509 -7.69 -43.33 -1.11
CA GLY A 509 -6.55 -43.33 -2.04
C GLY A 509 -5.81 -42.00 -2.06
N LEU A 510 -6.51 -40.88 -1.89
CA LEU A 510 -5.93 -39.54 -1.91
C LEU A 510 -5.23 -39.11 -0.61
N GLU A 511 -5.61 -39.62 0.58
CA GLU A 511 -4.90 -39.27 1.83
C GLU A 511 -3.46 -39.84 1.87
N LYS A 512 -3.19 -41.00 1.26
CA LYS A 512 -1.84 -41.59 1.24
C LYS A 512 -0.93 -41.11 0.11
N MET A 513 -1.46 -40.45 -0.92
CA MET A 513 -0.63 -39.82 -1.97
C MET A 513 -0.44 -38.32 -1.76
N ASN A 514 -1.37 -37.64 -1.08
CA ASN A 514 -1.15 -36.26 -0.62
C ASN A 514 -0.13 -36.17 0.52
N GLU A 515 -0.01 -37.20 1.37
CA GLU A 515 1.07 -37.29 2.37
C GLU A 515 2.45 -37.67 1.80
N MET A 516 2.56 -38.07 0.52
CA MET A 516 3.84 -38.50 -0.08
C MET A 516 4.36 -37.63 -1.24
N ARG A 517 3.67 -36.54 -1.61
CA ARG A 517 4.19 -35.53 -2.56
C ARG A 517 4.26 -34.09 -2.04
N TYR A 518 3.79 -33.83 -0.81
CA TYR A 518 3.96 -32.56 -0.11
C TYR A 518 4.92 -32.64 1.09
N GLY A 519 5.91 -33.52 1.01
CA GLY A 519 7.03 -33.58 1.95
C GLY A 519 8.25 -32.84 1.40
N ASN A 520 8.57 -31.70 2.01
CA ASN A 520 9.80 -30.90 1.86
C ASN A 520 9.91 -30.04 0.59
N ASN A 521 9.09 -28.99 0.52
CA ASN A 521 9.51 -27.79 -0.20
C ASN A 521 10.74 -27.23 0.53
N LEU A 522 11.90 -27.28 -0.10
CA LEU A 522 13.15 -26.72 0.43
C LEU A 522 12.93 -25.27 0.89
N ALA A 523 12.06 -24.50 0.21
CA ALA A 523 11.73 -23.12 0.58
C ALA A 523 10.89 -23.00 1.86
N ALA A 524 9.95 -23.92 2.12
CA ALA A 524 9.15 -23.89 3.36
C ALA A 524 9.99 -24.39 4.56
N SER A 525 10.84 -25.39 4.35
CA SER A 525 11.82 -25.84 5.35
C SER A 525 12.94 -24.81 5.55
N LEU A 526 13.35 -24.07 4.52
CA LEU A 526 14.24 -22.92 4.64
C LEU A 526 13.54 -21.82 5.42
N LEU A 527 12.31 -21.42 5.08
CA LEU A 527 11.57 -20.37 5.78
C LEU A 527 11.32 -20.75 7.24
N GLU A 528 10.95 -22.00 7.53
CA GLU A 528 10.81 -22.47 8.90
C GLU A 528 12.17 -22.51 9.63
N SER A 529 13.26 -22.88 8.97
CA SER A 529 14.63 -22.80 9.51
C SER A 529 15.12 -21.36 9.67
N LEU A 530 14.78 -20.45 8.76
CA LEU A 530 15.11 -19.02 8.78
C LEU A 530 14.33 -18.30 9.89
N ASP A 531 13.08 -18.68 10.10
CA ASP A 531 12.20 -18.11 11.12
C ASP A 531 12.44 -18.70 12.51
N SER A 532 12.95 -19.93 12.60
CA SER A 532 13.26 -20.55 13.90
C SER A 532 14.70 -20.37 14.35
N ASP A 533 15.65 -20.14 13.44
CA ASP A 533 17.07 -19.98 13.78
C ASP A 533 17.40 -18.51 14.15
N PRO A 534 17.85 -18.26 15.39
CA PRO A 534 18.33 -16.95 15.87
C PRO A 534 19.35 -16.27 14.95
N ALA A 535 20.10 -17.03 14.16
CA ALA A 535 21.11 -16.51 13.24
C ALA A 535 20.54 -15.69 12.07
N PHE A 536 19.24 -15.77 11.76
CA PHE A 536 18.66 -14.99 10.66
C PHE A 536 18.01 -13.68 11.11
N ARG A 537 18.07 -13.36 12.41
CA ARG A 537 17.62 -12.06 12.91
C ARG A 537 18.73 -11.03 12.75
N ASN A 538 18.38 -9.87 12.20
CA ASN A 538 19.30 -8.77 11.98
C ASN A 538 18.92 -7.49 12.75
N VAL A 539 17.72 -7.42 13.34
CA VAL A 539 17.29 -6.31 14.22
C VAL A 539 16.92 -6.83 15.61
N ALA A 540 17.40 -6.15 16.66
CA ALA A 540 16.97 -6.35 18.03
C ALA A 540 16.30 -5.07 18.56
N TYR A 541 15.02 -5.17 18.92
CA TYR A 541 14.20 -4.06 19.41
C TYR A 541 14.11 -4.11 20.94
N PHE A 542 14.69 -3.11 21.61
CA PHE A 542 14.74 -3.01 23.06
C PHE A 542 13.75 -1.95 23.56
N SER A 543 12.89 -2.34 24.50
CA SER A 543 11.95 -1.43 25.15
C SER A 543 11.80 -1.81 26.62
N MET A 544 11.62 -0.83 27.50
CA MET A 544 11.30 -1.06 28.92
C MET A 544 9.89 -1.65 29.08
N GLU A 545 8.98 -1.35 28.16
CA GLU A 545 7.62 -1.88 28.16
C GLU A 545 7.19 -2.40 26.79
N ILE A 546 6.40 -3.47 26.77
CA ILE A 546 5.78 -4.03 25.57
C ILE A 546 4.35 -4.48 25.89
N GLY A 547 3.37 -3.92 25.17
CA GLY A 547 1.95 -4.19 25.30
C GLY A 547 1.43 -5.14 24.23
N LEU A 548 1.41 -6.44 24.52
CA LEU A 548 0.93 -7.46 23.58
C LEU A 548 -0.57 -7.73 23.75
N LYS A 549 -0.98 -7.98 25.00
CA LYS A 549 -2.32 -8.39 25.42
C LYS A 549 -2.66 -7.79 26.79
N PRO A 550 -3.94 -7.57 27.12
CA PRO A 550 -4.32 -7.00 28.43
C PRO A 550 -3.89 -7.86 29.62
N GLU A 551 -3.80 -9.18 29.47
CA GLU A 551 -3.42 -10.14 30.51
C GLU A 551 -1.91 -10.18 30.80
N ILE A 552 -1.09 -9.53 29.97
CA ILE A 552 0.36 -9.44 30.14
C ILE A 552 0.70 -8.01 30.59
N PRO A 553 0.83 -7.73 31.90
CA PRO A 553 0.86 -6.39 32.45
C PRO A 553 2.24 -5.70 32.36
N THR A 554 3.01 -5.99 31.32
CA THR A 554 4.38 -5.48 31.10
C THR A 554 4.42 -4.15 30.35
N TYR A 555 3.39 -3.32 30.54
CA TYR A 555 3.26 -2.00 29.93
C TYR A 555 2.44 -1.06 30.81
N SER A 556 2.67 0.25 30.65
CA SER A 556 2.04 1.33 31.42
C SER A 556 1.21 2.28 30.56
N GLY A 557 1.54 2.43 29.27
CA GLY A 557 0.96 3.48 28.45
C GLY A 557 1.32 3.42 26.96
N GLY A 558 1.39 4.61 26.35
CA GLY A 558 1.53 4.76 24.89
C GLY A 558 2.80 4.14 24.32
N LEU A 559 3.93 4.22 25.03
CA LEU A 559 5.21 3.65 24.61
C LEU A 559 5.13 2.13 24.49
N GLY A 560 4.64 1.44 25.52
CA GLY A 560 4.53 -0.02 25.51
C GLY A 560 3.51 -0.54 24.51
N VAL A 561 2.38 0.16 24.36
CA VAL A 561 1.38 -0.21 23.34
C VAL A 561 1.94 -0.04 21.93
N LEU A 562 2.65 1.06 21.65
CA LEU A 562 3.31 1.28 20.37
C LEU A 562 4.38 0.22 20.09
N ALA A 563 5.22 -0.11 21.07
CA ALA A 563 6.21 -1.18 20.93
C ALA A 563 5.54 -2.52 20.56
N GLY A 564 4.42 -2.85 21.21
CA GLY A 564 3.63 -4.03 20.88
C GLY A 564 3.04 -3.99 19.47
N ASP A 565 2.56 -2.83 19.02
CA ASP A 565 1.99 -2.65 17.68
C ASP A 565 3.07 -2.71 16.58
N ILE A 566 4.24 -2.12 16.81
CA ILE A 566 5.41 -2.23 15.92
C ILE A 566 5.83 -3.70 15.78
N LEU A 567 5.94 -4.44 16.89
CA LEU A 567 6.34 -5.85 16.83
C LEU A 567 5.29 -6.73 16.13
N LYS A 568 3.99 -6.42 16.28
CA LYS A 568 2.93 -7.11 15.53
C LYS A 568 3.03 -6.82 14.02
N SER A 569 3.19 -5.56 13.63
CA SER A 569 3.38 -5.20 12.21
C SER A 569 4.68 -5.78 11.63
N ALA A 570 5.76 -5.79 12.39
CA ALA A 570 7.02 -6.42 11.98
C ALA A 570 6.84 -7.93 11.77
N ALA A 571 6.04 -8.59 12.61
CA ALA A 571 5.67 -9.99 12.40
C ALA A 571 4.80 -10.15 11.13
N ASP A 572 3.80 -9.30 10.92
CA ASP A 572 2.91 -9.37 9.76
C ASP A 572 3.67 -9.26 8.43
N ILE A 573 4.59 -8.31 8.30
CA ILE A 573 5.35 -8.04 7.06
C ILE A 573 6.68 -8.80 6.97
N GLY A 574 6.98 -9.70 7.92
CA GLY A 574 8.15 -10.59 7.84
C GLY A 574 9.50 -9.95 8.14
N VAL A 575 9.56 -8.92 8.99
CA VAL A 575 10.84 -8.30 9.36
C VAL A 575 11.63 -9.23 10.30
N PRO A 576 12.91 -9.57 9.98
CA PRO A 576 13.72 -10.48 10.78
C PRO A 576 14.24 -9.83 12.08
N MET A 577 13.31 -9.66 13.03
CA MET A 577 13.49 -8.92 14.28
C MET A 577 13.32 -9.83 15.52
N VAL A 578 13.89 -9.42 16.65
CA VAL A 578 13.61 -9.95 17.99
C VAL A 578 13.26 -8.80 18.94
N GLY A 579 12.24 -8.97 19.77
CA GLY A 579 11.85 -7.99 20.80
C GLY A 579 12.41 -8.36 22.18
N ILE A 580 12.87 -7.37 22.95
CA ILE A 580 13.45 -7.56 24.29
C ILE A 580 12.84 -6.56 25.27
N THR A 581 12.40 -7.07 26.42
CA THR A 581 11.85 -6.30 27.55
C THR A 581 12.12 -7.00 28.88
N LEU A 582 11.80 -6.38 30.01
CA LEU A 582 11.74 -7.06 31.30
C LEU A 582 10.37 -7.74 31.50
N LEU A 583 10.38 -8.84 32.24
CA LEU A 583 9.19 -9.42 32.85
C LEU A 583 8.85 -8.62 34.12
N TYR A 584 7.58 -8.30 34.34
CA TYR A 584 7.14 -7.62 35.57
C TYR A 584 6.13 -8.48 36.32
N LYS A 585 6.55 -9.13 37.41
CA LYS A 585 5.68 -10.08 38.13
C LYS A 585 4.46 -9.44 38.77
N LYS A 586 4.53 -8.16 39.14
CA LYS A 586 3.41 -7.37 39.67
C LYS A 586 2.84 -6.38 38.65
N GLY A 587 3.41 -6.35 37.44
CA GLY A 587 3.04 -5.42 36.37
C GLY A 587 3.33 -3.95 36.71
N TYR A 588 2.55 -3.04 36.11
CA TYR A 588 2.51 -1.63 36.54
C TYR A 588 1.73 -1.49 37.85
N PHE A 589 0.41 -1.65 37.81
CA PHE A 589 -0.48 -1.89 38.96
C PHE A 589 -1.94 -2.07 38.48
N ALA A 590 -2.75 -2.73 39.29
CA ALA A 590 -4.21 -2.71 39.22
C ALA A 590 -4.74 -1.48 39.95
N GLN A 591 -5.60 -0.73 39.28
CA GLN A 591 -6.20 0.50 39.83
C GLN A 591 -7.57 0.18 40.44
N LYS A 592 -7.88 0.79 41.58
CA LYS A 592 -9.25 0.91 42.09
C LYS A 592 -9.53 2.33 42.54
N ILE A 593 -10.77 2.79 42.38
CA ILE A 593 -11.20 4.08 42.91
C ILE A 593 -11.91 3.85 44.26
N ASP A 594 -11.46 4.55 45.30
CA ASP A 594 -12.09 4.44 46.61
C ASP A 594 -13.42 5.22 46.69
N LYS A 595 -14.13 5.10 47.80
CA LYS A 595 -15.41 5.80 48.06
C LYS A 595 -15.33 7.33 48.01
N ASN A 596 -14.13 7.92 48.02
CA ASN A 596 -13.91 9.36 47.93
C ASN A 596 -13.44 9.78 46.53
N GLY A 597 -13.46 8.88 45.55
CA GLY A 597 -12.97 9.13 44.20
C GLY A 597 -11.45 9.08 44.06
N ARG A 598 -10.72 8.59 45.07
CA ARG A 598 -9.26 8.57 45.05
C ARG A 598 -8.72 7.25 44.53
N GLN A 599 -7.70 7.33 43.68
CA GLN A 599 -7.00 6.16 43.16
C GLN A 599 -6.26 5.41 44.28
N THR A 600 -6.37 4.08 44.26
CA THR A 600 -5.57 3.15 45.03
C THR A 600 -4.92 2.11 44.10
N GLU A 601 -3.73 1.66 44.45
CA GLU A 601 -2.93 0.74 43.64
C GLU A 601 -2.74 -0.59 44.36
N SER A 602 -2.88 -1.69 43.61
CA SER A 602 -2.50 -3.03 44.06
C SER A 602 -1.68 -3.76 42.99
N PRO A 603 -0.86 -4.75 43.35
CA PRO A 603 -0.19 -5.60 42.36
C PRO A 603 -1.17 -6.23 41.36
N VAL A 604 -0.72 -6.43 40.12
CA VAL A 604 -1.46 -7.24 39.15
C VAL A 604 -1.12 -8.71 39.38
N GLU A 605 -2.14 -9.52 39.65
CA GLU A 605 -2.00 -10.97 39.79
C GLU A 605 -2.03 -11.62 38.40
N TRP A 606 -0.94 -12.27 37.99
CA TRP A 606 -0.87 -13.02 36.73
C TRP A 606 0.22 -14.10 36.79
N ASP A 607 0.12 -15.12 35.93
CA ASP A 607 1.12 -16.18 35.80
C ASP A 607 1.79 -16.15 34.42
N PRO A 608 3.08 -15.80 34.33
CA PRO A 608 3.83 -15.84 33.07
C PRO A 608 3.73 -17.19 32.33
N ARG A 609 3.60 -18.32 33.03
CA ARG A 609 3.58 -19.67 32.42
C ARG A 609 2.38 -19.89 31.50
N GLU A 610 1.32 -19.11 31.65
CA GLU A 610 0.15 -19.17 30.77
C GLU A 610 0.50 -18.67 29.37
N PHE A 611 1.36 -17.66 29.25
CA PHE A 611 1.63 -16.92 28.00
C PHE A 611 3.01 -17.18 27.39
N MET A 612 3.98 -17.59 28.20
CA MET A 612 5.39 -17.71 27.81
C MET A 612 6.03 -18.98 28.39
N VAL A 613 7.15 -19.38 27.79
CA VAL A 613 7.95 -20.52 28.25
C VAL A 613 9.23 -20.00 28.87
N GLN A 614 9.55 -20.47 30.08
CA GLN A 614 10.83 -20.16 30.70
C GLN A 614 11.93 -20.97 30.01
N LEU A 615 12.97 -20.30 29.53
CA LEU A 615 14.13 -20.96 28.94
C LEU A 615 15.16 -21.30 30.02
N PRO A 616 16.00 -22.33 29.82
CA PRO A 616 17.04 -22.70 30.78
C PRO A 616 18.22 -21.71 30.81
N ASN A 617 18.32 -20.85 29.80
CA ASN A 617 19.40 -19.89 29.62
C ASN A 617 19.52 -18.93 30.81
N ARG A 618 20.76 -18.69 31.25
CA ARG A 618 21.09 -17.82 32.37
C ARG A 618 22.35 -17.04 32.03
N VAL A 619 22.31 -15.73 32.25
CA VAL A 619 23.50 -14.87 32.19
C VAL A 619 23.67 -14.15 33.50
N THR A 620 24.83 -13.55 33.73
CA THR A 620 25.07 -12.72 34.91
C THR A 620 25.32 -11.28 34.51
N VAL A 621 24.86 -10.35 35.34
CA VAL A 621 25.21 -8.93 35.28
C VAL A 621 25.77 -8.56 36.66
N THR A 622 26.96 -7.99 36.70
CA THR A 622 27.58 -7.59 37.96
C THR A 622 26.98 -6.27 38.43
N MET A 623 26.39 -6.26 39.63
CA MET A 623 25.81 -5.09 40.27
C MET A 623 26.13 -5.12 41.77
N ASN A 624 26.41 -3.98 42.38
CA ASN A 624 26.80 -3.83 43.79
C ASN A 624 27.93 -4.82 44.20
N ASN A 625 28.94 -4.99 43.32
CA ASN A 625 30.06 -5.94 43.48
C ASN A 625 29.66 -7.42 43.62
N ARG A 626 28.45 -7.80 43.21
CA ARG A 626 27.97 -9.20 43.20
C ARG A 626 27.39 -9.58 41.84
N PRO A 627 27.44 -10.86 41.44
CA PRO A 627 26.76 -11.33 40.24
C PRO A 627 25.25 -11.43 40.50
N VAL A 628 24.44 -10.78 39.65
CA VAL A 628 22.99 -10.97 39.59
C VAL A 628 22.67 -11.84 38.37
N THR A 629 21.98 -12.96 38.59
CA THR A 629 21.59 -13.89 37.53
C THR A 629 20.33 -13.39 36.82
N VAL A 630 20.35 -13.37 35.49
CA VAL A 630 19.22 -12.98 34.65
C VAL A 630 18.78 -14.20 33.84
N GLY A 631 17.51 -14.58 33.99
CA GLY A 631 16.83 -15.60 33.18
C GLY A 631 15.98 -14.95 32.10
N VAL A 632 15.40 -15.78 31.24
CA VAL A 632 14.58 -15.31 30.12
C VAL A 632 13.37 -16.20 29.91
N TRP A 633 12.26 -15.54 29.60
CA TRP A 633 11.02 -16.15 29.13
C TRP A 633 10.80 -15.80 27.66
N ALA A 634 10.39 -16.77 26.86
CA ALA A 634 10.06 -16.58 25.45
C ALA A 634 8.54 -16.63 25.24
N TYR A 635 7.99 -15.61 24.58
CA TYR A 635 6.57 -15.53 24.28
C TYR A 635 6.14 -16.65 23.32
N LYS A 636 5.03 -17.36 23.65
CA LYS A 636 4.61 -18.56 22.92
C LYS A 636 4.05 -18.28 21.52
N VAL A 637 3.41 -17.13 21.30
CA VAL A 637 2.54 -16.91 20.12
C VAL A 637 2.61 -15.45 19.64
N LEU A 638 3.66 -15.09 18.91
CA LEU A 638 3.58 -13.95 17.97
C LEU A 638 3.92 -14.45 16.56
N ALA A 639 2.89 -14.88 15.86
CA ALA A 639 2.94 -15.18 14.44
C ALA A 639 2.18 -14.07 13.70
N GLY A 640 2.83 -13.47 12.72
CA GLY A 640 2.20 -12.51 11.83
C GLY A 640 1.24 -13.18 10.85
N GLN A 641 0.53 -12.37 10.07
CA GLN A 641 -0.42 -12.83 9.06
C GLN A 641 0.22 -13.70 7.95
N SER A 642 1.49 -13.43 7.63
CA SER A 642 2.31 -14.25 6.72
C SER A 642 2.76 -15.60 7.31
N GLY A 643 2.48 -15.85 8.59
CA GLY A 643 3.01 -16.99 9.34
C GLY A 643 4.40 -16.75 9.94
N HIS A 644 5.04 -15.62 9.63
CA HIS A 644 6.35 -15.26 10.18
C HIS A 644 6.29 -15.14 11.70
N LYS A 645 7.20 -15.86 12.39
CA LYS A 645 7.27 -15.85 13.85
C LYS A 645 8.29 -14.81 14.30
N LEU A 646 7.89 -13.94 15.23
CA LEU A 646 8.78 -12.94 15.81
C LEU A 646 8.99 -13.25 17.31
N PRO A 647 10.20 -13.62 17.74
CA PRO A 647 10.47 -13.93 19.14
C PRO A 647 10.44 -12.66 20.01
N ILE A 648 9.77 -12.73 21.15
CA ILE A 648 9.81 -11.70 22.19
C ILE A 648 10.33 -12.31 23.49
N LEU A 649 11.39 -11.72 24.02
CA LEU A 649 12.12 -12.16 25.18
C LEU A 649 11.84 -11.25 26.38
N PHE A 650 11.49 -11.86 27.50
CA PHE A 650 11.20 -11.19 28.77
C PHE A 650 12.24 -11.60 29.80
N LEU A 651 13.06 -10.64 30.25
CA LEU A 651 14.14 -10.89 31.20
C LEU A 651 13.61 -10.92 32.64
N ASP A 652 14.07 -11.86 33.45
CA ASP A 652 13.59 -12.07 34.82
C ASP A 652 14.74 -12.29 35.80
N THR A 653 14.71 -11.59 36.94
CA THR A 653 15.64 -11.81 38.06
C THR A 653 14.99 -12.53 39.24
N ASP A 654 13.69 -12.82 39.21
CA ASP A 654 13.02 -13.59 40.27
C ASP A 654 13.31 -15.08 40.13
N LEU A 655 14.57 -15.40 40.44
CA LEU A 655 15.22 -16.69 40.33
C LEU A 655 15.79 -17.11 41.70
N PRO A 656 15.77 -18.41 42.04
CA PRO A 656 16.28 -18.90 43.32
C PRO A 656 17.78 -18.66 43.53
N GLU A 657 18.56 -18.45 42.46
CA GLU A 657 19.99 -18.14 42.50
C GLU A 657 20.28 -16.72 43.01
N ASN A 658 19.28 -15.82 43.00
CA ASN A 658 19.43 -14.43 43.39
C ASN A 658 19.01 -14.17 44.83
N THR A 659 19.55 -13.10 45.42
CA THR A 659 19.13 -12.64 46.76
C THR A 659 17.68 -12.14 46.73
N PRO A 660 16.96 -12.13 47.87
CA PRO A 660 15.60 -11.60 47.94
C PRO A 660 15.45 -10.20 47.34
N ASP A 661 16.44 -9.33 47.52
CA ASP A 661 16.44 -7.96 46.99
C ASP A 661 16.63 -7.95 45.46
N ASP A 662 17.57 -8.76 44.94
CA ASP A 662 17.83 -8.85 43.48
C ASP A 662 16.63 -9.43 42.73
N ARG A 663 15.87 -10.33 43.36
CA ARG A 663 14.63 -10.89 42.82
C ARG A 663 13.53 -9.84 42.65
N GLN A 664 13.58 -8.73 43.40
CA GLN A 664 12.60 -7.65 43.25
C GLN A 664 12.85 -6.75 42.04
N LEU A 665 14.02 -6.81 41.39
CA LEU A 665 14.38 -5.92 40.28
C LEU A 665 13.45 -6.07 39.06
N THR A 666 12.80 -7.22 38.90
CA THR A 666 11.77 -7.51 37.87
C THR A 666 10.35 -7.63 38.47
N ALA A 667 10.11 -7.02 39.63
CA ALA A 667 8.79 -7.02 40.26
C ALA A 667 7.83 -6.01 39.62
N GLU A 668 8.22 -4.72 39.55
CA GLU A 668 7.32 -3.60 39.24
C GLU A 668 7.86 -2.74 38.09
N LEU A 669 6.99 -2.37 37.15
CA LEU A 669 7.30 -1.45 36.05
C LEU A 669 7.26 0.00 36.57
N TYR A 670 8.35 0.75 36.36
CA TYR A 670 8.50 2.14 36.86
C TYR A 670 8.34 2.28 38.39
N GLY A 671 8.65 1.22 39.13
CA GLY A 671 8.67 1.22 40.60
C GLY A 671 10.02 1.66 41.17
N GLY A 672 10.10 1.65 42.51
CA GLY A 672 11.34 1.83 43.27
C GLY A 672 11.94 3.24 43.24
N ASP A 673 13.22 3.33 43.61
CA ASP A 673 14.02 4.55 43.62
C ASP A 673 14.99 4.59 42.42
N ASN A 674 15.84 5.63 42.35
CA ASN A 674 16.83 5.76 41.27
C ASN A 674 17.81 4.57 41.19
N ARG A 675 18.14 3.93 42.32
CA ARG A 675 18.99 2.74 42.31
C ARG A 675 18.25 1.57 41.67
N TYR A 676 17.00 1.36 42.05
CA TYR A 676 16.15 0.32 41.46
C TYR A 676 16.00 0.49 39.95
N ARG A 677 15.73 1.72 39.48
CA ARG A 677 15.66 2.07 38.05
C ARG A 677 16.97 1.80 37.32
N LEU A 678 18.10 2.23 37.88
CA LEU A 678 19.43 1.96 37.31
C LEU A 678 19.67 0.45 37.13
N CYS A 679 19.36 -0.35 38.15
CA CYS A 679 19.48 -1.81 38.07
C CYS A 679 18.57 -2.41 36.98
N GLN A 680 17.33 -1.94 36.82
CA GLN A 680 16.44 -2.39 35.74
C GLN A 680 17.03 -2.11 34.35
N GLU A 681 17.57 -0.91 34.14
CA GLU A 681 18.16 -0.53 32.86
C GLU A 681 19.45 -1.30 32.55
N LEU A 682 20.23 -1.66 33.58
CA LEU A 682 21.38 -2.56 33.45
C LEU A 682 20.96 -3.97 33.05
N ILE A 683 19.89 -4.50 33.65
CA ILE A 683 19.33 -5.81 33.27
C ILE A 683 18.84 -5.76 31.82
N LEU A 684 18.09 -4.73 31.44
CA LEU A 684 17.55 -4.59 30.09
C LEU A 684 18.66 -4.46 29.04
N GLY A 685 19.60 -3.53 29.24
CA GLY A 685 20.67 -3.26 28.29
C GLY A 685 21.74 -4.37 28.26
N ILE A 686 22.44 -4.58 29.38
CA ILE A 686 23.56 -5.53 29.47
C ILE A 686 23.05 -6.97 29.51
N GLY A 687 22.08 -7.25 30.39
CA GLY A 687 21.51 -8.59 30.52
C GLY A 687 20.81 -9.03 29.24
N GLY A 688 20.07 -8.13 28.58
CA GLY A 688 19.41 -8.40 27.30
C GLY A 688 20.38 -8.76 26.19
N LEU A 689 21.48 -8.01 26.02
CA LEU A 689 22.50 -8.36 25.03
C LEU A 689 23.15 -9.73 25.32
N ARG A 690 23.51 -9.98 26.58
CA ARG A 690 24.12 -11.26 26.96
C ARG A 690 23.19 -12.43 26.69
N ILE A 691 21.88 -12.30 27.01
CA ILE A 691 20.87 -13.31 26.68
C ILE A 691 20.75 -13.52 25.18
N LEU A 692 20.75 -12.45 24.38
CA LEU A 692 20.75 -12.57 22.91
C LEU A 692 21.96 -13.38 22.42
N ARG A 693 23.17 -13.10 22.94
CA ARG A 693 24.38 -13.85 22.56
C ARG A 693 24.32 -15.32 22.97
N ASP A 694 23.83 -15.60 24.18
CA ASP A 694 23.69 -16.95 24.73
C ASP A 694 22.67 -17.80 23.95
N LEU A 695 21.56 -17.17 23.52
CA LEU A 695 20.54 -17.78 22.67
C LEU A 695 20.94 -17.90 21.19
N GLY A 696 22.13 -17.42 20.80
CA GLY A 696 22.64 -17.56 19.43
C GLY A 696 22.30 -16.42 18.47
N PHE A 697 21.69 -15.31 18.92
CA PHE A 697 21.45 -14.10 18.12
C PHE A 697 22.75 -13.32 17.87
N ARG A 698 23.62 -13.88 17.03
CA ARG A 698 24.96 -13.34 16.74
C ARG A 698 25.01 -12.43 15.51
N ASN A 699 24.00 -12.49 14.65
CA ASN A 699 23.96 -11.75 13.38
C ASN A 699 23.15 -10.44 13.42
N ILE A 700 22.80 -9.96 14.61
CA ILE A 700 22.15 -8.66 14.80
C ILE A 700 23.06 -7.56 14.26
N ARG A 701 22.55 -6.81 13.28
CA ARG A 701 23.22 -5.65 12.66
C ARG A 701 22.74 -4.34 13.27
N THR A 702 21.47 -4.30 13.67
CA THR A 702 20.84 -3.10 14.25
C THR A 702 20.22 -3.39 15.61
N PHE A 703 20.60 -2.59 16.60
CA PHE A 703 19.96 -2.51 17.90
C PHE A 703 19.11 -1.25 17.96
N HIS A 704 17.79 -1.39 18.12
CA HIS A 704 16.86 -0.28 18.23
C HIS A 704 16.54 -0.03 19.70
N LEU A 705 16.94 1.15 20.18
CA LEU A 705 16.59 1.67 21.51
C LEU A 705 15.28 2.47 21.43
N ASN A 706 14.20 1.90 21.98
CA ASN A 706 12.91 2.57 22.13
C ASN A 706 12.90 3.34 23.46
N GLU A 707 13.20 4.65 23.39
CA GLU A 707 13.60 5.49 24.53
C GLU A 707 14.95 5.07 25.18
N GLY A 708 15.52 5.95 26.02
CA GLY A 708 16.88 5.79 26.57
C GLY A 708 17.10 4.61 27.52
N HIS A 709 16.04 3.91 27.93
CA HIS A 709 16.06 2.91 29.01
C HIS A 709 16.99 1.71 28.77
N ALA A 710 17.29 1.38 27.52
CA ALA A 710 18.21 0.31 27.16
C ALA A 710 19.62 0.83 26.80
N GLY A 711 19.93 2.10 27.08
CA GLY A 711 21.18 2.76 26.68
C GLY A 711 22.45 2.04 27.15
N PHE A 712 22.43 1.36 28.29
CA PHE A 712 23.57 0.55 28.78
C PHE A 712 23.98 -0.60 27.84
N LEU A 713 23.11 -1.00 26.90
CA LEU A 713 23.45 -1.88 25.79
C LEU A 713 24.71 -1.41 25.05
N THR A 714 24.82 -0.10 24.83
CA THR A 714 25.93 0.52 24.08
C THR A 714 27.27 0.29 24.77
N LEU A 715 27.29 0.27 26.11
CA LEU A 715 28.49 0.00 26.89
C LEU A 715 28.92 -1.46 26.81
N GLU A 716 27.96 -2.39 26.80
CA GLU A 716 28.26 -3.80 26.65
C GLU A 716 28.75 -4.11 25.22
N LEU A 717 28.20 -3.47 24.18
CA LEU A 717 28.73 -3.53 22.81
C LEU A 717 30.15 -2.95 22.71
N LEU A 718 30.42 -1.86 23.43
CA LEU A 718 31.74 -1.24 23.50
C LEU A 718 32.74 -2.18 24.21
N ARG A 719 32.31 -2.87 25.27
CA ARG A 719 33.10 -3.90 25.98
C ARG A 719 33.43 -5.09 25.07
N GLU A 720 32.48 -5.61 24.30
CA GLU A 720 32.69 -6.71 23.33
C GLU A 720 33.83 -6.39 22.34
N GLN A 721 34.13 -5.10 22.13
CA GLN A 721 35.12 -4.60 21.18
C GLN A 721 36.40 -4.09 21.85
N GLY A 722 36.58 -4.34 23.16
CA GLY A 722 37.78 -3.91 23.89
C GLY A 722 37.84 -2.41 24.20
N TYR A 723 36.69 -1.72 24.22
CA TYR A 723 36.53 -0.30 24.56
C TYR A 723 37.20 0.72 23.64
N ALA A 724 37.60 0.33 22.43
CA ALA A 724 38.42 1.17 21.56
C ALA A 724 37.64 1.95 20.48
N ASP A 725 36.48 1.48 20.03
CA ASP A 725 35.83 1.97 18.80
C ASP A 725 34.35 2.31 19.02
N ILE A 726 34.08 3.58 19.35
CA ILE A 726 32.72 4.12 19.54
C ILE A 726 31.96 4.14 18.22
N GLU A 727 32.63 4.48 17.11
CA GLU A 727 31.97 4.61 15.80
C GLU A 727 31.42 3.27 15.32
N LYS A 728 32.09 2.17 15.64
CA LYS A 728 31.56 0.83 15.36
C LYS A 728 30.32 0.49 16.20
N VAL A 729 30.22 0.96 17.45
CA VAL A 729 28.98 0.84 18.24
C VAL A 729 27.89 1.73 17.64
N LYS A 730 28.23 2.98 17.31
CA LYS A 730 27.33 3.95 16.69
C LYS A 730 26.67 3.40 15.43
N ASN A 731 27.48 2.78 14.56
CA ASN A 731 27.00 2.15 13.34
C ASN A 731 26.05 0.96 13.56
N GLN A 732 25.90 0.42 14.78
CA GLN A 732 24.99 -0.68 15.08
C GLN A 732 23.72 -0.24 15.81
N VAL A 733 23.63 1.00 16.31
CA VAL A 733 22.53 1.41 17.19
C VAL A 733 21.69 2.50 16.56
N ILE A 734 20.37 2.41 16.71
CA ILE A 734 19.43 3.48 16.42
C ILE A 734 18.63 3.83 17.67
N PHE A 735 18.18 5.08 17.77
CA PHE A 735 17.48 5.57 18.94
C PHE A 735 16.23 6.36 18.57
N THR A 736 15.10 6.00 19.17
CA THR A 736 13.85 6.73 19.06
C THR A 736 13.54 7.45 20.37
N THR A 737 13.35 8.77 20.31
CA THR A 737 12.91 9.56 21.48
C THR A 737 11.40 9.78 21.46
N HIS A 738 10.75 9.64 22.61
CA HIS A 738 9.29 9.75 22.74
C HIS A 738 8.85 10.89 23.67
N THR A 739 9.81 11.61 24.23
CA THR A 739 9.59 12.51 25.35
C THR A 739 9.85 13.97 24.93
N PRO A 740 8.83 14.85 24.98
CA PRO A 740 8.94 16.24 24.53
C PRO A 740 9.45 17.20 25.62
N VAL A 741 9.88 16.70 26.78
CA VAL A 741 10.35 17.52 27.91
C VAL A 741 11.57 16.91 28.60
N ALA A 742 12.57 17.74 28.92
CA ALA A 742 13.82 17.29 29.54
C ALA A 742 13.63 16.53 30.86
N ALA A 743 12.60 16.89 31.65
CA ALA A 743 12.29 16.25 32.94
C ALA A 743 11.77 14.82 32.82
N GLY A 744 11.44 14.34 31.61
CA GLY A 744 10.97 12.97 31.39
C GLY A 744 12.06 11.96 31.07
N HIS A 745 13.34 12.36 31.04
CA HIS A 745 14.47 11.48 30.79
C HIS A 745 15.13 11.02 32.10
N ASP A 746 15.44 9.72 32.19
CA ASP A 746 16.12 9.15 33.35
C ASP A 746 17.56 9.71 33.49
N PHE A 747 17.90 10.12 34.72
CA PHE A 747 19.19 10.70 35.08
C PHE A 747 19.78 10.03 36.32
N PHE A 748 21.05 9.61 36.24
CA PHE A 748 21.76 8.94 37.33
C PHE A 748 23.05 9.68 37.69
N SER A 749 23.33 9.86 38.99
CA SER A 749 24.61 10.45 39.42
C SER A 749 25.76 9.48 39.18
N TYR A 750 26.95 10.01 38.88
CA TYR A 750 28.14 9.17 38.71
C TYR A 750 28.54 8.42 39.98
N ASP A 751 28.21 8.94 41.16
CA ASP A 751 28.46 8.27 42.43
C ASP A 751 27.59 7.02 42.56
N LEU A 752 26.30 7.11 42.20
CA LEU A 752 25.40 5.96 42.17
C LEU A 752 25.86 4.91 41.15
N ILE A 753 26.29 5.34 39.96
CA ILE A 753 26.83 4.45 38.92
C ILE A 753 28.07 3.71 39.42
N ASN A 754 29.02 4.41 40.06
CA ASN A 754 30.22 3.81 40.63
C ASN A 754 29.89 2.80 41.74
N GLU A 755 28.89 3.13 42.56
CA GLU A 755 28.46 2.24 43.63
C GLU A 755 27.83 0.94 43.08
N VAL A 756 27.03 1.05 42.02
CA VAL A 756 26.30 -0.09 41.43
C VAL A 756 27.17 -0.91 40.47
N LEU A 757 27.87 -0.30 39.51
CA LEU A 757 28.66 -1.05 38.52
C LEU A 757 30.08 -1.36 38.97
N GLY A 758 30.68 -0.52 39.81
CA GLY A 758 32.11 -0.57 40.14
C GLY A 758 33.04 -0.37 38.93
N GLY A 759 34.35 -0.50 39.16
CA GLY A 759 35.38 -0.40 38.11
C GLY A 759 35.50 1.00 37.46
N ASN A 760 36.01 1.04 36.23
CA ASN A 760 36.26 2.30 35.49
C ASN A 760 35.04 2.78 34.67
N PHE A 761 33.83 2.23 34.86
CA PHE A 761 32.67 2.56 34.03
C PHE A 761 32.25 4.03 34.13
N ALA A 762 32.26 4.63 35.33
CA ALA A 762 31.95 6.05 35.45
C ALA A 762 33.01 6.95 34.81
N GLU A 763 34.27 6.52 34.78
CA GLU A 763 35.35 7.25 34.10
C GLU A 763 35.16 7.18 32.58
N ILE A 764 34.85 5.99 32.05
CA ILE A 764 34.49 5.81 30.63
C ILE A 764 33.27 6.68 30.28
N LEU A 765 32.20 6.62 31.08
CA LEU A 765 31.00 7.42 30.83
C LEU A 765 31.24 8.93 30.92
N ARG A 766 32.05 9.40 31.87
CA ARG A 766 32.45 10.82 31.93
C ARG A 766 33.25 11.24 30.72
N GLN A 767 34.17 10.39 30.26
CA GLN A 767 34.99 10.67 29.08
C GLN A 767 34.14 10.74 27.81
N HIS A 768 33.12 9.87 27.70
CA HIS A 768 32.36 9.70 26.46
C HIS A 768 31.09 10.55 26.42
N VAL A 769 30.32 10.64 27.51
CA VAL A 769 29.04 11.36 27.59
C VAL A 769 29.22 12.76 28.17
N GLY A 770 29.94 12.90 29.29
CA GLY A 770 30.18 14.17 29.98
C GLY A 770 29.14 14.50 31.05
N GLY A 771 29.00 15.78 31.42
CA GLY A 771 27.97 16.26 32.36
C GLY A 771 28.26 15.99 33.85
N SER A 772 27.33 16.42 34.72
CA SER A 772 27.39 16.20 36.19
C SER A 772 26.88 14.81 36.62
N GLY A 773 26.29 14.06 35.70
CA GLY A 773 25.79 12.69 35.83
C GLY A 773 25.48 12.13 34.44
N LEU A 774 24.80 10.99 34.38
CA LEU A 774 24.43 10.31 33.14
C LEU A 774 22.96 10.55 32.82
N SER A 775 22.70 11.25 31.72
CA SER A 775 21.40 11.24 31.02
C SER A 775 21.35 10.01 30.11
N MET A 776 20.32 9.19 30.25
CA MET A 776 20.17 7.99 29.42
C MET A 776 19.85 8.31 27.97
N THR A 777 19.17 9.43 27.74
CA THR A 777 18.92 9.96 26.40
C THR A 777 20.20 10.46 25.76
N ASP A 778 21.07 11.16 26.50
CA ASP A 778 22.36 11.62 25.97
C ASP A 778 23.25 10.41 25.62
N LEU A 779 23.23 9.37 26.46
CA LEU A 779 23.94 8.11 26.17
C LEU A 779 23.42 7.49 24.87
N ALA A 780 22.10 7.39 24.69
CA ALA A 780 21.50 6.81 23.48
C ALA A 780 21.79 7.65 22.22
N LEU A 781 21.65 8.99 22.30
CA LEU A 781 21.95 9.92 21.22
C LEU A 781 23.39 9.78 20.74
N LYS A 782 24.35 9.80 21.67
CA LYS A 782 25.78 9.83 21.35
C LYS A 782 26.26 8.53 20.68
N PHE A 783 25.64 7.41 21.03
CA PHE A 783 26.00 6.08 20.55
C PHE A 783 25.08 5.57 19.43
N SER A 784 24.25 6.41 18.81
CA SER A 784 23.36 6.00 17.71
C SER A 784 23.74 6.64 16.38
N ARG A 785 23.64 5.88 15.27
CA ARG A 785 23.86 6.41 13.91
C ARG A 785 22.64 7.13 13.34
N TYR A 786 21.44 6.77 13.83
CA TYR A 786 20.17 7.31 13.38
C TYR A 786 19.32 7.59 14.61
N VAL A 787 18.78 8.80 14.67
CA VAL A 787 17.94 9.29 15.75
C VAL A 787 16.68 9.86 15.15
N ASN A 788 15.52 9.49 15.69
CA ASN A 788 14.26 10.07 15.25
C ASN A 788 13.29 10.43 16.38
N GLY A 789 12.49 11.46 16.10
CA GLY A 789 11.25 11.74 16.80
C GLY A 789 10.06 10.93 16.27
N VAL A 790 8.92 11.07 16.93
CA VAL A 790 7.70 10.26 16.68
C VAL A 790 6.53 11.01 16.03
N SER A 791 6.79 12.24 15.60
CA SER A 791 5.99 13.08 14.72
C SER A 791 6.93 14.12 14.13
N HIS A 792 6.53 14.75 13.03
CA HIS A 792 7.33 15.83 12.45
C HIS A 792 7.56 16.96 13.47
N LYS A 793 6.50 17.39 14.17
CA LYS A 793 6.60 18.44 15.18
C LYS A 793 7.49 18.04 16.35
N HIS A 794 7.41 16.79 16.80
CA HIS A 794 8.26 16.30 17.88
C HIS A 794 9.73 16.33 17.49
N ALA A 795 10.09 15.95 16.26
CA ALA A 795 11.48 16.05 15.82
C ALA A 795 11.99 17.50 15.89
N LEU A 796 11.19 18.49 15.50
CA LEU A 796 11.57 19.91 15.66
C LEU A 796 11.82 20.29 17.14
N VAL A 797 10.94 19.86 18.05
CA VAL A 797 11.12 20.08 19.50
C VAL A 797 12.37 19.37 20.02
N SER A 798 12.64 18.15 19.56
CA SER A 798 13.84 17.39 19.94
C SER A 798 15.12 18.02 19.42
N ARG A 799 15.15 18.56 18.18
CA ARG A 799 16.30 19.28 17.60
C ARG A 799 16.69 20.46 18.47
N GLU A 800 15.70 21.25 18.88
CA GLU A 800 15.91 22.39 19.78
C GLU A 800 16.37 21.94 21.18
N MET A 801 15.73 20.91 21.75
CA MET A 801 16.04 20.42 23.08
C MET A 801 17.46 19.85 23.21
N PHE A 802 17.92 19.12 22.20
CA PHE A 802 19.21 18.43 22.23
C PHE A 802 20.32 19.15 21.43
N GLY A 803 19.98 20.21 20.69
CA GLY A 803 20.92 20.93 19.84
C GLY A 803 21.46 20.08 18.68
N ASP A 804 20.64 19.16 18.16
CA ASP A 804 21.02 18.22 17.10
C ASP A 804 20.01 18.29 15.93
N GLU A 805 20.38 19.02 14.87
CA GLU A 805 19.59 19.18 13.65
C GLU A 805 19.44 17.89 12.84
N SER A 806 20.22 16.85 13.12
CA SER A 806 20.18 15.58 12.37
C SER A 806 19.03 14.66 12.78
N ILE A 807 18.32 14.97 13.86
CA ILE A 807 17.17 14.18 14.33
C ILE A 807 16.08 14.17 13.25
N ASP A 808 15.80 13.00 12.67
CA ASP A 808 14.73 12.78 11.69
C ASP A 808 13.38 12.53 12.41
N TRP A 809 12.33 12.16 11.68
CA TRP A 809 11.07 11.68 12.24
C TRP A 809 10.55 10.45 11.52
N ILE A 810 9.90 9.61 12.31
CA ILE A 810 9.02 8.53 11.85
C ILE A 810 7.75 8.70 12.67
N THR A 811 6.68 9.22 12.05
CA THR A 811 5.42 9.46 12.76
C THR A 811 4.90 8.14 13.34
N ASN A 812 4.26 8.14 14.50
CA ASN A 812 3.68 6.90 15.03
C ASN A 812 2.49 6.40 14.20
N GLY A 813 2.10 5.16 14.46
CA GLY A 813 0.88 4.54 13.98
C GLY A 813 0.37 3.51 14.98
N VAL A 814 -0.69 2.81 14.61
CA VAL A 814 -1.24 1.70 15.41
C VAL A 814 -1.42 0.44 14.58
N HIS A 815 -1.44 -0.72 15.23
CA HIS A 815 -1.62 -1.98 14.52
C HIS A 815 -3.10 -2.15 14.12
N SER A 816 -3.42 -1.88 12.85
CA SER A 816 -4.79 -1.79 12.34
C SER A 816 -5.65 -2.99 12.74
N LYS A 817 -5.16 -4.22 12.54
CA LYS A 817 -5.89 -5.44 12.90
C LYS A 817 -6.20 -5.56 14.40
N THR A 818 -5.35 -5.03 15.28
CA THR A 818 -5.59 -5.06 16.73
C THR A 818 -6.65 -4.08 17.19
N TRP A 819 -6.74 -2.92 16.53
CA TRP A 819 -7.56 -1.79 16.98
C TRP A 819 -8.86 -1.61 16.19
N THR A 820 -9.00 -2.23 15.03
CA THR A 820 -10.30 -2.35 14.35
C THR A 820 -11.22 -3.30 15.09
N SER A 821 -12.41 -2.83 15.44
CA SER A 821 -13.43 -3.64 16.10
C SER A 821 -13.97 -4.73 15.18
N PRO A 822 -14.51 -5.84 15.73
CA PRO A 822 -15.04 -6.92 14.91
C PRO A 822 -16.17 -6.49 13.96
N SER A 823 -16.94 -5.45 14.29
CA SER A 823 -17.99 -4.93 13.42
C SER A 823 -17.42 -4.24 12.19
N PHE A 824 -16.42 -3.36 12.38
CA PHE A 824 -15.71 -2.74 11.26
C PHE A 824 -14.86 -3.72 10.46
N ALA A 825 -14.19 -4.67 11.12
CA ALA A 825 -13.39 -5.69 10.45
C ALA A 825 -14.22 -6.47 9.42
N ARG A 826 -15.45 -6.90 9.76
CA ARG A 826 -16.35 -7.57 8.81
C ARG A 826 -16.75 -6.71 7.63
N VAL A 827 -16.94 -5.40 7.84
CA VAL A 827 -17.24 -4.46 6.77
C VAL A 827 -16.03 -4.30 5.86
N TYR A 828 -14.83 -4.16 6.44
CA TYR A 828 -13.59 -4.06 5.67
C TYR A 828 -13.27 -5.35 4.93
N ASP A 829 -13.46 -6.53 5.53
CA ASP A 829 -13.24 -7.82 4.85
C ASP A 829 -14.15 -7.98 3.62
N ARG A 830 -15.36 -7.42 3.66
CA ARG A 830 -16.32 -7.45 2.56
C ARG A 830 -16.01 -6.42 1.47
N HIS A 831 -15.68 -5.19 1.86
CA HIS A 831 -15.60 -4.05 0.92
C HIS A 831 -14.17 -3.65 0.56
N ILE A 832 -13.18 -4.06 1.34
CA ILE A 832 -11.76 -3.72 1.22
C ILE A 832 -10.93 -4.99 1.53
N PRO A 833 -11.08 -6.08 0.74
CA PRO A 833 -10.31 -7.29 0.97
C PRO A 833 -8.81 -6.99 0.98
N GLY A 834 -8.07 -7.60 1.91
CA GLY A 834 -6.63 -7.36 2.09
C GLY A 834 -6.26 -6.15 2.96
N TRP A 835 -7.23 -5.37 3.49
CA TRP A 835 -6.97 -4.24 4.39
C TRP A 835 -6.10 -4.58 5.62
N SER A 836 -6.17 -5.83 6.09
CA SER A 836 -5.39 -6.27 7.25
C SER A 836 -3.92 -6.51 6.91
N ASN A 837 -3.61 -6.86 5.66
CA ASN A 837 -2.25 -7.08 5.16
C ASN A 837 -1.63 -5.75 4.70
N ASP A 838 -2.43 -4.92 4.04
CA ASP A 838 -2.06 -3.58 3.63
C ASP A 838 -3.12 -2.57 4.11
N PRO A 839 -2.91 -1.97 5.29
CA PRO A 839 -3.81 -0.96 5.82
C PRO A 839 -3.96 0.29 4.96
N SER A 840 -3.06 0.55 4.00
CA SER A 840 -3.19 1.70 3.09
C SER A 840 -4.47 1.61 2.24
N ARG A 841 -4.96 0.38 1.99
CA ARG A 841 -6.23 0.11 1.29
C ARG A 841 -7.45 0.67 2.01
N LEU A 842 -7.37 0.99 3.31
CA LEU A 842 -8.45 1.65 4.04
C LEU A 842 -8.85 3.00 3.43
N MET A 843 -8.03 3.60 2.55
CA MET A 843 -8.40 4.73 1.69
C MET A 843 -9.70 4.48 0.90
N GLN A 844 -10.03 3.22 0.60
CA GLN A 844 -11.25 2.82 -0.11
C GLN A 844 -12.52 2.90 0.77
N ALA A 845 -12.42 3.21 2.06
CA ALA A 845 -13.57 3.31 2.97
C ALA A 845 -14.62 4.34 2.54
N LEU A 846 -14.25 5.31 1.68
CA LEU A 846 -15.20 6.23 1.05
C LEU A 846 -16.28 5.53 0.22
N ARG A 847 -16.03 4.30 -0.25
CA ARG A 847 -16.95 3.50 -1.07
C ARG A 847 -17.93 2.66 -0.26
N ILE A 848 -17.69 2.46 1.03
CA ILE A 848 -18.55 1.64 1.88
C ILE A 848 -19.93 2.32 2.02
N PRO A 849 -21.05 1.60 1.87
CA PRO A 849 -22.38 2.15 2.10
C PRO A 849 -22.51 2.81 3.49
N ASP A 850 -23.19 3.96 3.53
CA ASP A 850 -23.28 4.78 4.74
C ASP A 850 -23.97 4.05 5.90
N ASP A 851 -24.97 3.22 5.59
CA ASP A 851 -25.67 2.38 6.57
C ASP A 851 -24.77 1.29 7.15
N GLU A 852 -23.87 0.70 6.37
CA GLU A 852 -22.93 -0.32 6.87
C GLU A 852 -21.90 0.28 7.84
N ILE A 853 -21.39 1.48 7.55
CA ILE A 853 -20.51 2.22 8.47
C ILE A 853 -21.25 2.55 9.76
N TRP A 854 -22.46 3.10 9.64
CA TRP A 854 -23.26 3.49 10.79
C TRP A 854 -23.61 2.30 11.68
N ASN A 855 -24.06 1.20 11.07
CA ASN A 855 -24.40 -0.04 11.79
C ASN A 855 -23.17 -0.68 12.44
N ALA A 856 -22.01 -0.64 11.78
CA ALA A 856 -20.77 -1.16 12.37
C ALA A 856 -20.35 -0.37 13.61
N HIS A 857 -20.45 0.96 13.55
CA HIS A 857 -20.21 1.86 14.67
C HIS A 857 -21.21 1.64 15.81
N GLN A 858 -22.51 1.59 15.51
CA GLN A 858 -23.52 1.34 16.53
C GLN A 858 -23.34 -0.01 17.21
N SER A 859 -22.89 -1.05 16.49
CA SER A 859 -22.52 -2.33 17.10
C SER A 859 -21.34 -2.21 18.06
N ALA A 860 -20.34 -1.38 17.75
CA ALA A 860 -19.21 -1.12 18.64
C ALA A 860 -19.64 -0.29 19.86
N LYS A 861 -20.46 0.75 19.66
CA LYS A 861 -21.04 1.58 20.72
C LYS A 861 -21.87 0.77 21.71
N MET A 862 -22.79 -0.07 21.23
CA MET A 862 -23.60 -0.91 22.11
C MET A 862 -22.77 -1.85 22.98
N LYS A 863 -21.65 -2.38 22.47
CA LYS A 863 -20.72 -3.20 23.26
C LYS A 863 -20.03 -2.38 24.35
N LEU A 864 -19.62 -1.15 24.04
CA LEU A 864 -19.06 -0.24 25.03
C LEU A 864 -20.08 0.11 26.12
N LEU A 865 -21.33 0.44 25.75
CA LEU A 865 -22.35 0.80 26.72
C LEU A 865 -22.75 -0.39 27.62
N ALA A 866 -22.81 -1.60 27.05
CA ALA A 866 -23.03 -2.82 27.83
C ALA A 866 -21.89 -3.05 28.85
N PHE A 867 -20.64 -2.85 28.43
CA PHE A 867 -19.49 -2.92 29.33
C PHE A 867 -19.52 -1.84 30.42
N VAL A 868 -19.92 -0.61 30.08
CA VAL A 868 -20.11 0.47 31.06
C VAL A 868 -21.17 0.09 32.10
N LEU A 869 -22.31 -0.45 31.65
CA LEU A 869 -23.38 -0.89 32.54
C LEU A 869 -22.91 -2.02 33.47
N GLU A 870 -22.18 -2.99 32.95
CA GLU A 870 -21.63 -4.12 33.71
C GLU A 870 -20.62 -3.67 34.78
N GLU A 871 -19.70 -2.78 34.41
CA GLU A 871 -18.62 -2.34 35.32
C GLU A 871 -19.06 -1.27 36.33
N THR A 872 -20.02 -0.40 35.96
CA THR A 872 -20.35 0.79 36.77
C THR A 872 -21.79 0.81 37.27
N GLY A 873 -22.68 -0.01 36.71
CA GLY A 873 -24.11 0.02 36.98
C GLY A 873 -24.83 1.25 36.40
N ILE A 874 -24.14 2.11 35.66
CA ILE A 874 -24.71 3.30 35.03
C ILE A 874 -25.18 2.94 33.62
N GLU A 875 -26.47 3.14 33.36
CA GLU A 875 -27.04 3.00 32.02
C GLU A 875 -26.84 4.30 31.23
N LEU A 876 -26.20 4.18 30.07
CA LEU A 876 -25.98 5.27 29.13
C LEU A 876 -26.88 5.10 27.90
N ASP A 877 -27.29 6.20 27.31
CA ASP A 877 -28.24 6.20 26.19
C ASP A 877 -27.46 6.01 24.86
N PRO A 878 -27.83 5.01 24.02
CA PRO A 878 -27.18 4.78 22.73
C PRO A 878 -27.41 5.88 21.69
N ASP A 879 -28.47 6.67 21.82
CA ASP A 879 -28.80 7.76 20.89
C ASP A 879 -28.12 9.09 21.29
N VAL A 880 -27.54 9.16 22.48
CA VAL A 880 -26.81 10.34 22.98
C VAL A 880 -25.35 10.36 22.49
N LEU A 881 -24.86 11.54 22.08
CA LEU A 881 -23.47 11.74 21.64
C LEU A 881 -22.50 11.38 22.79
N THR A 882 -21.70 10.34 22.58
CA THR A 882 -20.76 9.81 23.58
C THR A 882 -19.35 10.31 23.29
N ILE A 883 -18.79 11.09 24.21
CA ILE A 883 -17.44 11.65 24.10
C ILE A 883 -16.48 10.88 25.01
N GLY A 884 -15.42 10.34 24.44
CA GLY A 884 -14.42 9.53 25.16
C GLY A 884 -13.13 10.28 25.46
N PHE A 885 -12.57 10.05 26.65
CA PHE A 885 -11.20 10.42 27.00
C PHE A 885 -10.57 9.27 27.78
N ALA A 886 -9.53 8.61 27.23
CA ALA A 886 -8.78 7.62 28.01
C ALA A 886 -7.28 7.63 27.78
N ARG A 887 -6.52 8.09 28.80
CA ARG A 887 -5.06 8.27 28.76
C ARG A 887 -4.46 8.16 30.17
N ARG A 888 -3.13 8.10 30.28
CA ARG A 888 -2.43 8.29 31.57
C ARG A 888 -2.82 9.65 32.15
N ALA A 889 -3.22 9.70 33.41
CA ALA A 889 -3.54 10.96 34.08
C ALA A 889 -2.24 11.69 34.42
N ALA A 890 -2.02 12.82 33.76
CA ALA A 890 -0.88 13.71 33.95
C ALA A 890 -1.35 15.14 33.71
N THR A 891 -0.82 16.10 34.46
CA THR A 891 -1.29 17.50 34.46
C THR A 891 -1.28 18.15 33.08
N TYR A 892 -0.27 17.86 32.25
CA TYR A 892 -0.20 18.41 30.89
C TYR A 892 -1.26 17.86 29.92
N LYS A 893 -1.95 16.76 30.23
CA LYS A 893 -2.99 16.20 29.36
C LYS A 893 -4.37 16.85 29.55
N ARG A 894 -4.55 17.63 30.63
CA ARG A 894 -5.74 18.44 30.96
C ARG A 894 -7.06 17.71 30.71
N ALA A 895 -7.22 16.51 31.29
CA ALA A 895 -8.44 15.72 31.17
C ALA A 895 -9.68 16.46 31.73
N ASP A 896 -9.44 17.37 32.67
CA ASP A 896 -10.39 18.24 33.34
C ASP A 896 -10.70 19.54 32.58
N LEU A 897 -10.04 19.83 31.44
CA LEU A 897 -10.26 21.08 30.68
C LEU A 897 -11.74 21.29 30.30
N VAL A 898 -12.44 20.21 29.94
CA VAL A 898 -13.87 20.26 29.59
C VAL A 898 -14.76 20.70 30.76
N PHE A 899 -14.28 20.58 32.00
CA PHE A 899 -14.98 20.96 33.23
C PHE A 899 -14.59 22.34 33.76
N THR A 900 -13.85 23.14 32.98
CA THR A 900 -13.47 24.52 33.37
C THR A 900 -14.69 25.39 33.70
N ASP A 901 -15.74 25.31 32.88
CA ASP A 901 -17.05 25.94 33.13
C ASP A 901 -18.18 24.90 33.03
N ILE A 902 -18.46 24.26 34.17
CA ILE A 902 -19.51 23.24 34.30
C ILE A 902 -20.89 23.80 33.94
N LYS A 903 -21.18 25.08 34.26
CA LYS A 903 -22.49 25.68 33.97
C LYS A 903 -22.68 25.79 32.47
N ARG A 904 -21.69 26.34 31.76
CA ARG A 904 -21.70 26.44 30.31
C ARG A 904 -21.81 25.08 29.64
N LEU A 905 -21.06 24.08 30.12
CA LEU A 905 -21.12 22.71 29.60
C LEU A 905 -22.54 22.10 29.74
N VAL A 906 -23.20 22.30 30.87
CA VAL A 906 -24.59 21.81 31.09
C VAL A 906 -25.59 22.56 30.21
N GLU A 907 -25.41 23.87 30.02
CA GLU A 907 -26.27 24.67 29.14
C GLU A 907 -26.22 24.20 27.68
N ILE A 908 -25.03 23.88 27.16
CA ILE A 908 -24.86 23.43 25.77
C ILE A 908 -25.15 21.94 25.56
N GLY A 909 -24.82 21.12 26.56
CA GLY A 909 -24.73 19.66 26.43
C GLY A 909 -25.76 18.86 27.23
N GLY A 910 -26.51 19.48 28.15
CA GLY A 910 -27.47 18.77 29.01
C GLY A 910 -28.48 17.93 28.21
N GLY A 911 -28.52 16.62 28.47
CA GLY A 911 -29.34 15.65 27.73
C GLY A 911 -28.93 15.38 26.28
N LYS A 912 -27.84 15.99 25.78
CA LYS A 912 -27.31 15.83 24.42
C LYS A 912 -25.92 15.22 24.37
N ILE A 913 -25.18 15.22 25.48
CA ILE A 913 -23.85 14.61 25.55
C ILE A 913 -23.71 13.74 26.79
N GLN A 914 -22.91 12.70 26.67
CA GLN A 914 -22.44 11.86 27.77
C GLN A 914 -20.93 11.61 27.63
N PHE A 915 -20.22 11.50 28.75
CA PHE A 915 -18.78 11.30 28.76
C PHE A 915 -18.36 9.95 29.33
N ILE A 916 -17.32 9.38 28.75
CA ILE A 916 -16.62 8.21 29.28
C ILE A 916 -15.14 8.58 29.47
N PHE A 917 -14.72 8.61 30.73
CA PHE A 917 -13.34 8.82 31.15
C PHE A 917 -12.71 7.51 31.60
N SER A 918 -11.41 7.34 31.36
CA SER A 918 -10.63 6.26 31.95
C SER A 918 -9.15 6.62 31.98
N GLY A 919 -8.38 6.11 32.93
CA GLY A 919 -6.96 6.45 33.01
C GLY A 919 -6.35 6.14 34.36
N LYS A 920 -5.02 6.05 34.39
CA LYS A 920 -4.22 5.78 35.59
C LYS A 920 -3.25 6.93 35.84
N ALA A 921 -3.19 7.42 37.08
CA ALA A 921 -2.13 8.31 37.55
C ALA A 921 -0.95 7.47 38.05
N HIS A 922 0.29 7.94 37.90
CA HIS A 922 1.42 7.24 38.50
C HIS A 922 1.28 7.21 40.04
N PRO A 923 1.73 6.15 40.76
CA PRO A 923 1.50 6.04 42.21
C PRO A 923 2.07 7.22 43.01
N HIS A 924 3.14 7.83 42.49
CA HIS A 924 3.81 9.01 43.06
C HIS A 924 3.38 10.34 42.43
N ASP A 925 2.46 10.35 41.45
CA ASP A 925 1.95 11.57 40.80
C ASP A 925 0.66 12.04 41.49
N GLU A 926 0.85 12.69 42.64
CA GLU A 926 -0.24 13.28 43.44
C GLU A 926 -1.13 14.25 42.64
N PRO A 927 -0.59 15.20 41.84
CA PRO A 927 -1.40 16.03 40.96
C PRO A 927 -2.27 15.24 39.96
N GLY A 928 -1.73 14.15 39.38
CA GLY A 928 -2.49 13.26 38.51
C GLY A 928 -3.64 12.55 39.25
N LYS A 929 -3.42 12.12 40.50
CA LYS A 929 -4.47 11.52 41.35
C LYS A 929 -5.55 12.53 41.72
N ASP A 930 -5.17 13.77 42.02
CA ASP A 930 -6.11 14.84 42.35
C ASP A 930 -7.00 15.20 41.14
N MET A 931 -6.44 15.19 39.92
CA MET A 931 -7.20 15.36 38.68
C MET A 931 -8.25 14.26 38.49
N LEU A 932 -7.88 12.98 38.68
CA LEU A 932 -8.84 11.86 38.62
C LEU A 932 -9.95 12.00 39.66
N GLN A 933 -9.58 12.38 40.89
CA GLN A 933 -10.54 12.61 41.96
C GLN A 933 -11.48 13.78 41.65
N HIS A 934 -10.99 14.84 41.00
CA HIS A 934 -11.81 15.96 40.54
C HIS A 934 -12.83 15.51 39.50
N ILE A 935 -12.41 14.77 38.47
CA ILE A 935 -13.31 14.22 37.43
C ILE A 935 -14.40 13.35 38.07
N TRP A 936 -14.03 12.49 39.02
CA TRP A 936 -14.98 11.66 39.76
C TRP A 936 -16.00 12.51 40.55
N ARG A 937 -15.57 13.57 41.25
CA ARG A 937 -16.48 14.47 41.97
C ARG A 937 -17.46 15.16 41.03
N VAL A 938 -16.96 15.70 39.92
CA VAL A 938 -17.79 16.34 38.88
C VAL A 938 -18.82 15.35 38.33
N SER A 939 -18.43 14.07 38.17
CA SER A 939 -19.34 13.02 37.72
C SER A 939 -20.51 12.80 38.68
N GLN A 940 -20.27 12.86 39.99
CA GLN A 940 -21.32 12.78 41.01
C GLN A 940 -22.21 14.04 41.04
N GLU A 941 -21.62 15.22 40.84
CA GLU A 941 -22.35 16.51 40.86
C GLU A 941 -23.30 16.69 39.67
N LEU A 942 -22.87 16.27 38.48
CA LEU A 942 -23.67 16.38 37.24
C LEU A 942 -24.82 15.38 37.18
N GLY A 943 -24.61 14.16 37.70
CA GLY A 943 -25.62 13.11 37.75
C GLY A 943 -26.25 12.82 36.39
N THR A 944 -27.58 12.72 36.34
CA THR A 944 -28.33 12.40 35.11
C THR A 944 -28.50 13.58 34.16
N LYS A 945 -28.18 14.82 34.57
CA LYS A 945 -28.30 16.00 33.69
C LYS A 945 -27.29 15.96 32.55
N LEU A 946 -26.11 15.43 32.83
CA LEU A 946 -25.01 15.24 31.90
C LEU A 946 -24.19 14.05 32.39
N PRO A 947 -24.50 12.82 31.92
CA PRO A 947 -23.84 11.62 32.43
C PRO A 947 -22.34 11.65 32.18
N VAL A 948 -21.56 11.46 33.24
CA VAL A 948 -20.10 11.30 33.18
C VAL A 948 -19.74 10.00 33.88
N VAL A 949 -19.15 9.07 33.15
CA VAL A 949 -18.74 7.76 33.66
C VAL A 949 -17.23 7.69 33.73
N PHE A 950 -16.69 7.17 34.83
CA PHE A 950 -15.28 6.84 34.97
C PHE A 950 -15.09 5.33 35.02
N ILE A 951 -14.40 4.76 34.02
CA ILE A 951 -14.08 3.32 33.96
C ILE A 951 -12.73 3.10 34.64
N GLU A 952 -12.71 2.25 35.65
CA GLU A 952 -11.50 1.91 36.41
C GLU A 952 -10.52 1.04 35.61
N ASN A 953 -9.26 1.01 36.06
CA ASN A 953 -8.25 0.06 35.66
C ASN A 953 -7.95 0.01 34.15
N TYR A 954 -7.83 1.18 33.52
CA TYR A 954 -7.51 1.31 32.10
C TYR A 954 -6.33 0.44 31.66
N ASN A 955 -6.55 -0.40 30.64
CA ASN A 955 -5.55 -1.22 29.96
C ASN A 955 -6.00 -1.47 28.51
N MET A 956 -5.33 -2.35 27.75
CA MET A 956 -5.69 -2.64 26.35
C MET A 956 -7.13 -3.17 26.15
N GLY A 957 -7.73 -3.82 27.15
CA GLY A 957 -9.10 -4.34 27.12
C GLY A 957 -10.13 -3.22 27.03
N PRO A 958 -10.34 -2.41 28.10
CA PRO A 958 -11.21 -1.24 28.05
C PRO A 958 -10.82 -0.28 26.92
N ALA A 959 -9.53 -0.12 26.60
CA ALA A 959 -9.10 0.71 25.48
C ALA A 959 -9.76 0.30 24.16
N LYS A 960 -9.79 -1.00 23.82
CA LYS A 960 -10.41 -1.49 22.57
C LYS A 960 -11.89 -1.17 22.49
N LEU A 961 -12.60 -1.22 23.61
CA LEU A 961 -14.03 -0.90 23.66
C LEU A 961 -14.25 0.61 23.55
N ILE A 962 -13.54 1.41 24.34
CA ILE A 962 -13.73 2.86 24.36
C ILE A 962 -13.33 3.47 23.02
N THR A 963 -12.15 3.15 22.46
CA THR A 963 -11.69 3.77 21.21
C THR A 963 -12.55 3.38 20.00
N ALA A 964 -13.26 2.27 20.06
CA ALA A 964 -14.15 1.83 18.98
C ALA A 964 -15.61 2.26 19.16
N GLY A 965 -16.07 2.48 20.41
CA GLY A 965 -17.48 2.64 20.73
C GLY A 965 -17.94 4.06 21.07
N VAL A 966 -17.03 4.99 21.38
CA VAL A 966 -17.42 6.40 21.55
C VAL A 966 -17.65 7.06 20.20
N ASP A 967 -18.49 8.08 20.13
CA ASP A 967 -18.77 8.79 18.88
C ASP A 967 -17.69 9.83 18.55
N LEU A 968 -17.07 10.42 19.58
CA LEU A 968 -16.05 11.45 19.45
C LEU A 968 -14.93 11.24 20.46
N TRP A 969 -13.68 11.32 19.99
CA TRP A 969 -12.49 11.17 20.84
C TRP A 969 -11.92 12.51 21.26
N LEU A 970 -11.93 12.82 22.56
CA LEU A 970 -11.43 14.08 23.12
C LEU A 970 -9.97 13.96 23.53
N ASN A 971 -9.14 14.96 23.19
CA ASN A 971 -7.76 15.03 23.65
C ASN A 971 -7.24 16.48 23.77
N THR A 972 -6.85 16.89 24.98
CA THR A 972 -6.64 18.31 25.35
C THR A 972 -5.23 18.62 25.90
N PRO A 973 -4.13 18.12 25.30
CA PRO A 973 -2.79 18.35 25.83
C PRO A 973 -2.38 19.83 25.79
N ILE A 974 -1.49 20.23 26.69
CA ILE A 974 -0.75 21.49 26.64
C ILE A 974 0.26 21.43 25.49
N ARG A 975 0.34 22.47 24.67
CA ARG A 975 1.33 22.57 23.58
C ARG A 975 2.71 22.99 24.13
N PRO A 976 3.84 22.55 23.53
CA PRO A 976 4.02 21.43 22.61
C PRO A 976 4.39 20.14 23.39
N ARG A 977 3.59 19.75 24.40
CA ARG A 977 3.94 18.65 25.35
C ARG A 977 3.41 17.29 24.92
N GLU A 978 2.74 17.17 23.77
CA GLU A 978 2.36 15.89 23.19
C GLU A 978 3.28 15.53 22.01
N ALA A 979 4.17 14.55 22.21
CA ALA A 979 5.08 14.12 21.16
C ALA A 979 4.36 13.52 19.94
N SER A 980 3.26 12.80 20.15
CA SER A 980 2.49 12.17 19.07
C SER A 980 1.06 11.93 19.53
N GLY A 981 0.77 10.75 20.11
CA GLY A 981 -0.53 10.39 20.67
C GLY A 981 -1.25 9.32 19.85
N THR A 982 -1.08 8.05 20.20
CA THR A 982 -1.65 6.93 19.43
C THR A 982 -3.12 6.63 19.72
N SER A 983 -3.73 7.20 20.77
CA SER A 983 -5.12 6.86 21.14
C SER A 983 -6.13 7.32 20.08
N GLY A 984 -5.94 8.53 19.53
CA GLY A 984 -6.77 9.04 18.44
C GLY A 984 -6.61 8.25 17.13
N MET A 985 -5.40 7.70 16.88
CA MET A 985 -5.14 6.83 15.74
C MET A 985 -5.91 5.50 15.83
N LYS A 986 -6.18 5.00 17.04
CA LYS A 986 -7.02 3.78 17.25
C LYS A 986 -8.48 4.07 16.92
N CYS A 987 -8.95 5.26 17.26
CA CYS A 987 -10.32 5.71 17.04
C CYS A 987 -10.69 5.74 15.55
N VAL A 988 -9.80 6.26 14.70
CA VAL A 988 -10.09 6.42 13.27
C VAL A 988 -10.26 5.09 12.52
N HIS A 989 -9.70 3.99 13.03
CA HIS A 989 -9.92 2.63 12.49
C HIS A 989 -11.35 2.11 12.71
N ASN A 990 -12.16 2.84 13.48
CA ASN A 990 -13.55 2.53 13.79
C ASN A 990 -14.47 3.69 13.40
N GLY A 991 -14.02 4.58 12.51
CA GLY A 991 -14.81 5.76 12.10
C GLY A 991 -14.98 6.82 13.19
N VAL A 992 -14.30 6.71 14.32
CA VAL A 992 -14.42 7.68 15.42
C VAL A 992 -13.55 8.90 15.14
N MET A 993 -14.17 10.07 15.04
CA MET A 993 -13.50 11.35 14.78
C MET A 993 -12.78 11.86 16.02
N ASN A 994 -11.81 12.75 15.85
CA ASN A 994 -11.06 13.35 16.95
C ASN A 994 -11.48 14.81 17.18
N PHE A 995 -11.52 15.22 18.44
CA PHE A 995 -11.66 16.59 18.87
C PHE A 995 -10.48 16.91 19.78
N SER A 996 -9.48 17.60 19.24
CA SER A 996 -8.19 17.69 19.91
C SER A 996 -7.43 18.99 19.66
N VAL A 997 -6.63 19.40 20.63
CA VAL A 997 -5.64 20.48 20.46
C VAL A 997 -4.64 20.08 19.38
N LEU A 998 -4.27 21.03 18.50
CA LEU A 998 -3.28 20.83 17.42
C LEU A 998 -1.86 20.69 18.00
N ASP A 999 -1.54 19.50 18.48
CA ASP A 999 -0.22 19.08 18.95
C ASP A 999 0.04 17.60 18.58
N GLY A 1000 1.32 17.20 18.58
CA GLY A 1000 1.72 15.84 18.20
C GLY A 1000 1.18 15.40 16.85
N TRP A 1001 0.57 14.21 16.79
CA TRP A 1001 0.07 13.62 15.53
C TRP A 1001 -1.12 14.38 14.95
N TRP A 1002 -1.86 15.13 15.77
CA TRP A 1002 -3.10 15.75 15.33
C TRP A 1002 -2.83 16.89 14.34
N ILE A 1003 -1.63 17.48 14.37
CA ILE A 1003 -1.17 18.42 13.36
C ILE A 1003 -1.11 17.78 11.96
N GLU A 1004 -0.78 16.49 11.89
CA GLU A 1004 -0.68 15.72 10.65
C GLU A 1004 -2.04 15.13 10.22
N GLY A 1005 -2.92 14.80 11.17
CA GLY A 1005 -4.20 14.11 10.93
C GLY A 1005 -5.46 14.98 10.90
N CYS A 1006 -5.37 16.26 11.30
CA CYS A 1006 -6.52 17.16 11.37
C CYS A 1006 -6.80 17.80 10.00
N ILE A 1007 -7.99 17.52 9.46
CA ILE A 1007 -8.63 18.28 8.41
C ILE A 1007 -9.92 18.81 9.04
N GLU A 1008 -9.93 20.10 9.37
CA GLU A 1008 -10.99 20.74 10.15
C GLU A 1008 -12.37 20.50 9.54
N GLY A 1009 -13.30 19.96 10.35
CA GLY A 1009 -14.65 19.62 9.91
C GLY A 1009 -14.75 18.45 8.92
N LYS A 1010 -13.67 17.68 8.73
CA LYS A 1010 -13.63 16.49 7.86
C LYS A 1010 -13.15 15.23 8.57
N THR A 1011 -12.00 15.27 9.22
CA THR A 1011 -11.50 14.15 10.05
C THR A 1011 -11.78 14.34 11.54
N GLY A 1012 -12.20 15.56 11.91
CA GLY A 1012 -12.42 15.97 13.29
C GLY A 1012 -12.36 17.48 13.44
N TRP A 1013 -12.08 17.95 14.66
CA TRP A 1013 -11.99 19.37 14.99
C TRP A 1013 -10.76 19.68 15.84
N ALA A 1014 -10.12 20.81 15.55
CA ALA A 1014 -9.05 21.39 16.35
C ALA A 1014 -9.60 22.12 17.58
N ILE A 1015 -8.83 22.16 18.68
CA ILE A 1015 -9.08 23.00 19.86
C ILE A 1015 -8.00 24.08 19.97
N GLY A 1016 -8.45 25.32 20.13
CA GLY A 1016 -7.60 26.51 20.20
C GLY A 1016 -7.22 27.05 18.80
N PRO A 1017 -6.50 28.18 18.74
CA PRO A 1017 -6.07 28.79 17.48
C PRO A 1017 -5.05 27.92 16.75
N GLU A 1018 -4.89 28.15 15.45
CA GLU A 1018 -3.86 27.51 14.65
C GLU A 1018 -2.45 27.88 15.19
N PRO A 1019 -1.52 26.91 15.29
CA PRO A 1019 -0.12 27.18 15.60
C PRO A 1019 0.52 28.11 14.57
N THR A 1020 1.32 29.10 15.00
CA THR A 1020 2.18 29.90 14.09
C THR A 1020 3.56 29.26 13.96
N GLU A 1021 4.24 29.43 12.82
CA GLU A 1021 5.56 28.83 12.51
C GLU A 1021 6.62 29.08 13.61
N ASN A 1022 6.60 30.25 14.26
CA ASN A 1022 7.60 30.67 15.27
C ASN A 1022 7.07 30.79 16.71
N GLY A 1023 5.79 30.48 16.97
CA GLY A 1023 5.16 30.80 18.24
C GLY A 1023 4.26 29.69 18.77
N LEU A 1024 4.83 28.79 19.56
CA LEU A 1024 4.07 27.91 20.46
C LEU A 1024 4.38 28.13 21.95
N VAL A 1025 5.17 29.16 22.27
CA VAL A 1025 5.60 29.45 23.64
C VAL A 1025 4.76 30.58 24.29
N GLU A 1026 4.00 31.36 23.50
CA GLU A 1026 3.18 32.48 23.98
C GLU A 1026 1.71 32.38 23.55
N TYR A 1027 1.04 31.28 23.92
CA TYR A 1027 -0.40 31.13 23.74
C TYR A 1027 -1.13 31.13 25.09
N ASP A 1028 -2.25 31.86 25.17
CA ASP A 1028 -3.15 31.85 26.31
C ASP A 1028 -4.01 30.58 26.31
N GLU A 1029 -3.56 29.58 27.07
CA GLU A 1029 -4.23 28.29 27.24
C GLU A 1029 -5.71 28.41 27.68
N ALA A 1030 -6.11 29.52 28.31
CA ALA A 1030 -7.50 29.74 28.73
C ALA A 1030 -8.47 29.82 27.53
N LYS A 1031 -7.97 30.15 26.33
CA LYS A 1031 -8.77 30.17 25.09
C LYS A 1031 -9.16 28.78 24.60
N ASP A 1032 -8.46 27.72 25.02
CA ASP A 1032 -8.78 26.34 24.61
C ASP A 1032 -10.17 25.94 25.13
N ALA A 1033 -10.50 26.29 26.38
CA ALA A 1033 -11.79 25.96 26.97
C ALA A 1033 -12.95 26.69 26.26
N VAL A 1034 -12.76 27.97 25.91
CA VAL A 1034 -13.76 28.78 25.20
C VAL A 1034 -14.05 28.18 23.82
N ASP A 1035 -13.01 27.94 23.03
CA ASP A 1035 -13.15 27.35 21.69
C ASP A 1035 -13.72 25.93 21.74
N LEU A 1036 -13.38 25.15 22.79
CA LEU A 1036 -13.97 23.85 23.04
C LEU A 1036 -15.50 23.95 23.17
N TYR A 1037 -16.01 24.85 24.03
CA TYR A 1037 -17.45 25.02 24.23
C TYR A 1037 -18.13 25.56 22.97
N ASP A 1038 -17.52 26.52 22.27
CA ASP A 1038 -18.07 27.12 21.05
C ASP A 1038 -18.22 26.08 19.93
N LYS A 1039 -17.23 25.20 19.75
CA LYS A 1039 -17.31 24.11 18.76
C LYS A 1039 -18.31 23.04 19.15
N LEU A 1040 -18.42 22.69 20.43
CA LEU A 1040 -19.46 21.77 20.90
C LEU A 1040 -20.85 22.31 20.57
N GLU A 1041 -21.14 23.56 20.94
CA GLU A 1041 -22.46 24.19 20.75
C GLU A 1041 -22.81 24.41 19.28
N ASN A 1042 -21.87 24.96 18.50
CA ASN A 1042 -22.20 25.51 17.18
C ASN A 1042 -21.84 24.58 16.00
N LYS A 1043 -21.04 23.52 16.24
CA LYS A 1043 -20.55 22.64 15.17
C LYS A 1043 -20.84 21.17 15.46
N ILE A 1044 -20.34 20.65 16.57
CA ILE A 1044 -20.28 19.20 16.83
C ILE A 1044 -21.66 18.66 17.19
N ILE A 1045 -22.31 19.21 18.21
CA ILE A 1045 -23.65 18.75 18.65
C ILE A 1045 -24.67 18.90 17.51
N PRO A 1046 -24.78 20.05 16.82
CA PRO A 1046 -25.69 20.18 15.68
C PRO A 1046 -25.40 19.18 14.55
N THR A 1047 -24.13 18.94 14.20
CA THR A 1047 -23.81 17.99 13.12
C THR A 1047 -24.24 16.56 13.47
N TYR A 1048 -24.01 16.11 14.71
CA TYR A 1048 -24.38 14.76 15.15
C TYR A 1048 -25.90 14.53 15.12
N TYR A 1049 -26.69 15.50 15.58
CA TYR A 1049 -28.15 15.37 15.71
C TYR A 1049 -28.92 15.76 14.46
N ASP A 1050 -28.51 16.85 13.80
CA ASP A 1050 -29.28 17.46 12.71
C ASP A 1050 -28.77 17.03 11.31
N ASN A 1051 -27.56 16.47 11.20
CA ASN A 1051 -26.96 16.09 9.91
C ASN A 1051 -26.16 14.77 9.97
N ARG A 1052 -26.88 13.66 10.16
CA ARG A 1052 -26.30 12.30 10.19
C ARG A 1052 -25.47 11.96 8.95
N GLY A 1053 -25.90 12.41 7.76
CA GLY A 1053 -25.20 12.14 6.50
C GLY A 1053 -23.79 12.73 6.47
N GLU A 1054 -23.64 14.00 6.90
CA GLU A 1054 -22.30 14.60 7.02
C GLU A 1054 -21.48 13.90 8.12
N TRP A 1055 -22.10 13.51 9.25
CA TRP A 1055 -21.39 12.76 10.30
C TRP A 1055 -20.80 11.45 9.76
N ILE A 1056 -21.60 10.62 9.07
CA ILE A 1056 -21.13 9.36 8.46
C ILE A 1056 -20.03 9.62 7.42
N LYS A 1057 -20.19 10.67 6.62
CA LYS A 1057 -19.16 11.08 5.66
C LYS A 1057 -17.84 11.42 6.37
N MET A 1058 -17.88 12.15 7.49
CA MET A 1058 -16.69 12.43 8.31
C MET A 1058 -16.08 11.15 8.87
N MET A 1059 -16.89 10.19 9.34
CA MET A 1059 -16.41 8.88 9.79
C MET A 1059 -15.64 8.15 8.67
N LYS A 1060 -16.19 8.14 7.46
CA LYS A 1060 -15.56 7.53 6.27
C LYS A 1060 -14.27 8.23 5.89
N ILE A 1061 -14.22 9.56 5.94
CA ILE A 1061 -13.01 10.35 5.68
C ILE A 1061 -11.95 10.08 6.76
N ALA A 1062 -12.33 9.99 8.04
CA ALA A 1062 -11.41 9.66 9.12
C ALA A 1062 -10.77 8.28 8.90
N ILE A 1063 -11.53 7.27 8.47
CA ILE A 1063 -10.97 5.96 8.10
C ILE A 1063 -10.05 6.10 6.88
N ALA A 1064 -10.56 6.70 5.79
CA ALA A 1064 -9.86 6.75 4.52
C ALA A 1064 -8.55 7.54 4.58
N VAL A 1065 -8.52 8.66 5.29
CA VAL A 1065 -7.34 9.54 5.39
C VAL A 1065 -6.46 9.13 6.56
N ASN A 1066 -7.03 8.99 7.76
CA ASN A 1066 -6.21 8.80 8.97
C ASN A 1066 -5.89 7.32 9.21
N ALA A 1067 -6.87 6.40 9.14
CA ALA A 1067 -6.58 4.98 9.41
C ALA A 1067 -5.65 4.37 8.35
N SER A 1068 -5.77 4.78 7.08
CA SER A 1068 -4.89 4.33 5.99
C SER A 1068 -3.43 4.78 6.15
N TYR A 1069 -3.17 5.90 6.84
CA TYR A 1069 -1.83 6.47 6.99
C TYR A 1069 -1.20 6.17 8.37
N PHE A 1070 -1.95 6.37 9.46
CA PHE A 1070 -1.47 6.21 10.84
C PHE A 1070 -1.53 4.76 11.32
N ASN A 1071 -0.90 3.87 10.55
CA ASN A 1071 -0.77 2.44 10.86
C ASN A 1071 0.70 2.05 11.09
N THR A 1072 0.94 1.00 11.87
CA THR A 1072 2.31 0.52 12.16
C THR A 1072 2.95 -0.26 11.03
N HIS A 1073 2.23 -0.69 9.98
CA HIS A 1073 2.87 -1.29 8.80
C HIS A 1073 3.75 -0.23 8.12
N ARG A 1074 3.21 0.97 7.88
CA ARG A 1074 3.97 2.14 7.40
C ARG A 1074 5.13 2.48 8.34
N VAL A 1075 4.91 2.52 9.65
CA VAL A 1075 5.98 2.80 10.64
C VAL A 1075 7.15 1.84 10.47
N VAL A 1076 6.87 0.54 10.38
CA VAL A 1076 7.92 -0.49 10.23
C VAL A 1076 8.60 -0.37 8.88
N HIS A 1077 7.85 -0.07 7.80
CA HIS A 1077 8.45 0.21 6.48
C HIS A 1077 9.43 1.38 6.53
N GLU A 1078 9.05 2.50 7.13
CA GLU A 1078 9.93 3.66 7.27
C GLU A 1078 11.16 3.36 8.14
N TYR A 1079 11.03 2.60 9.22
CA TYR A 1079 12.20 2.14 9.98
C TYR A 1079 13.13 1.27 9.13
N CYS A 1080 12.59 0.38 8.29
CA CYS A 1080 13.40 -0.46 7.43
C CYS A 1080 14.18 0.35 6.39
N GLU A 1081 13.51 1.31 5.74
CA GLU A 1081 14.09 2.17 4.71
C GLU A 1081 15.08 3.18 5.28
N LYS A 1082 14.68 3.94 6.31
CA LYS A 1082 15.47 5.04 6.86
C LYS A 1082 16.55 4.60 7.84
N ALA A 1083 16.28 3.58 8.66
CA ALA A 1083 17.10 3.28 9.84
C ALA A 1083 17.79 1.91 9.79
N TYR A 1084 17.10 0.84 9.38
CA TYR A 1084 17.65 -0.52 9.40
C TYR A 1084 18.50 -0.84 8.16
N GLY A 1085 18.32 -0.12 7.05
CA GLY A 1085 18.97 -0.42 5.78
C GLY A 1085 18.45 -1.73 5.18
N THR A 1086 17.20 -2.08 5.48
CA THR A 1086 16.52 -3.27 4.96
C THR A 1086 15.69 -2.83 3.75
N VAL A 1087 16.11 -3.25 2.56
CA VAL A 1087 15.33 -3.00 1.33
C VAL A 1087 14.28 -4.10 1.20
N PHE A 1088 13.01 -3.74 1.29
CA PHE A 1088 11.92 -4.61 0.86
C PHE A 1088 12.05 -4.81 -0.65
N ARG A 1089 12.46 -5.99 -1.09
CA ARG A 1089 12.33 -6.37 -2.48
C ARG A 1089 10.87 -6.69 -2.71
N GLY A 1090 10.07 -5.67 -3.05
CA GLY A 1090 8.67 -5.76 -3.48
C GLY A 1090 7.93 -6.97 -2.89
N HIS A 1091 7.60 -6.88 -1.61
CA HIS A 1091 6.62 -7.77 -0.99
C HIS A 1091 5.23 -7.34 -1.32
#